data_AF-A0AA90UFK9-F1
#
_entry.id   AF-A0AA90UFK9-F1
#
_cell.length_a   1.000
_cell.length_b   1.000
_cell.length_c   1.000
_cell.angle_alpha   90.00
_cell.angle_beta   90.00
_cell.angle_gamma   90.00
#
_symmetry.space_group_name_H-M   'P 1'
#
loop_
_entity.id
_entity.type
_entity.pdbx_description
1 polymer ?
#
loop_
_entity_poly.entity_id
_entity_poly.type
_entity_poly.pdbx_seq_one_letter_code
_entity_poly.pdbx_strand_id
1 'polypeptide(L)'
;MNKSRIWQYLCIVAVLVLTALPAAAQRFFNLTSQEVKVDSILPQFVYSLPLQGDYQDSIYTVTVKYPEYVDMPATDISHYNRLSGAALPEQVAICQQVTECRKQGLLVISFSPLVFREHRYQALVSFMLDIQAKPLVRSQSQLHLQTSSHQEARLQTRGGEDSSPVYADHSVLASGKWAKIRVSETGIHQLTADVVRRAGFSDISKVKIYGYGGNLQNEALYAQDIRETDDLKEVPQYVVDGRHYFYARGAVSWSSPTATVRTRNPYSDYGYYFITQSDEAPSLWADSASFVSSCHPMPEDYHSLYEVDGFSWMQGGRNLFHPTAVKVGDTQKVVITNPTGCSRGKLVVTVTAGTNSQVQIRKNQQELGTMSLQLPVNTSSSAYTVGVERSATYPLQDFREKDTIEIQPLSGGPVHLDYVAVTWEQPAPFAGFGSRIPAAEYVYGITPQDHHADGAADMVIIIPTSQKLLKQAQRLKEFHETHDGLRVNIVPADELYNEFSSGTPDANAYRRYLRMLSDRAATAADMPKYLLLFGDCVWDNRMLTADCRLLNPDDYLLCHESDDSFSKTTCYVSDSWLGIIGEGKGADPKAELQDVAVGRFPVTTVQEAEILVDKTISYKKNANAGAWQNTLMFMGDDGNENLHMADANEVADDIASLYPGYLIRKVMWDAYTRQTSSTGNTYPEVSSIIRQQQANGALVMDYAGHGSETQISHE
;
A
#
# COMPACT_ATOMS: atom_id res chain seq x y z
N MET A 1 -19.25 15.01 -68.50
CA MET A 1 -19.80 14.96 -67.13
C MET A 1 -19.10 16.01 -66.27
N ASN A 2 -19.86 16.88 -65.63
CA ASN A 2 -19.44 18.24 -65.28
C ASN A 2 -18.66 18.28 -63.94
N LYS A 3 -17.37 18.64 -63.99
CA LYS A 3 -16.42 18.63 -62.85
C LYS A 3 -16.83 19.55 -61.68
N SER A 4 -17.71 20.52 -61.93
CA SER A 4 -18.21 21.46 -60.91
C SER A 4 -19.15 20.82 -59.88
N ARG A 5 -19.92 19.78 -60.24
CA ARG A 5 -20.80 19.10 -59.27
C ARG A 5 -20.03 18.14 -58.36
N ILE A 6 -18.95 17.54 -58.85
CA ILE A 6 -18.09 16.63 -58.08
C ILE A 6 -17.37 17.39 -56.95
N TRP A 7 -16.95 18.64 -57.21
CA TRP A 7 -16.35 19.50 -56.18
C TRP A 7 -17.34 19.97 -55.12
N GLN A 8 -18.60 20.24 -55.48
CA GLN A 8 -19.63 20.56 -54.48
C GLN A 8 -19.99 19.37 -53.59
N TYR A 9 -20.05 18.15 -54.13
CA TYR A 9 -20.26 16.95 -53.31
C TYR A 9 -19.02 16.59 -52.46
N LEU A 10 -17.79 16.78 -52.98
CA LEU A 10 -16.56 16.58 -52.19
C LEU A 10 -16.41 17.63 -51.08
N CYS A 11 -16.79 18.89 -51.29
CA CYS A 11 -16.78 19.90 -50.24
C CYS A 11 -17.88 19.68 -49.20
N ILE A 12 -19.07 19.19 -49.58
CA ILE A 12 -20.15 18.89 -48.62
C ILE A 12 -19.81 17.62 -47.81
N VAL A 13 -19.22 16.60 -48.43
CA VAL A 13 -18.73 15.41 -47.71
C VAL A 13 -17.49 15.74 -46.87
N ALA A 14 -16.56 16.57 -47.33
CA ALA A 14 -15.42 17.01 -46.53
C ALA A 14 -15.84 17.91 -45.36
N VAL A 15 -16.86 18.76 -45.51
CA VAL A 15 -17.41 19.55 -44.39
C VAL A 15 -18.19 18.66 -43.42
N LEU A 16 -18.95 17.66 -43.89
CA LEU A 16 -19.61 16.68 -43.01
C LEU A 16 -18.64 15.70 -42.33
N VAL A 17 -17.47 15.43 -42.92
CA VAL A 17 -16.41 14.59 -42.34
C VAL A 17 -15.44 15.40 -41.46
N LEU A 18 -15.31 16.72 -41.67
CA LEU A 18 -14.53 17.63 -40.81
C LEU A 18 -15.35 18.24 -39.66
N THR A 19 -16.68 18.12 -39.67
CA THR A 19 -17.55 18.42 -38.51
C THR A 19 -17.96 17.19 -37.71
N ALA A 20 -17.47 16.00 -38.07
CA ALA A 20 -17.47 14.85 -37.18
C ALA A 20 -16.31 14.97 -36.19
N LEU A 21 -16.28 16.06 -35.42
CA LEU A 21 -15.80 15.97 -34.04
C LEU A 21 -16.58 14.82 -33.41
N PRO A 22 -15.98 13.97 -32.57
CA PRO A 22 -16.77 13.00 -31.84
C PRO A 22 -17.83 13.79 -31.08
N ALA A 23 -19.10 13.50 -31.34
CA ALA A 23 -20.23 13.90 -30.49
C ALA A 23 -20.18 13.14 -29.15
N ALA A 24 -18.99 13.03 -28.56
CA ALA A 24 -18.69 12.45 -27.26
C ALA A 24 -17.94 13.57 -26.53
N ALA A 25 -18.56 14.35 -25.66
CA ALA A 25 -18.98 13.86 -24.36
C ALA A 25 -20.04 14.77 -23.70
N GLN A 26 -21.05 15.21 -24.46
CA GLN A 26 -22.23 15.86 -23.89
C GLN A 26 -23.25 14.79 -23.52
N ARG A 27 -23.46 14.59 -22.22
CA ARG A 27 -24.40 13.59 -21.71
C ARG A 27 -25.38 14.26 -20.75
N PHE A 28 -26.66 14.06 -21.03
CA PHE A 28 -27.74 14.44 -20.12
C PHE A 28 -27.91 13.38 -19.04
N PHE A 29 -28.12 13.84 -17.83
CA PHE A 29 -28.43 13.06 -16.66
C PHE A 29 -29.75 13.57 -16.08
N ASN A 30 -30.59 12.64 -15.64
CA ASN A 30 -31.78 12.93 -14.87
C ASN A 30 -31.66 12.13 -13.59
N LEU A 31 -31.61 12.83 -12.46
CA LEU A 31 -31.61 12.24 -11.13
C LEU A 31 -33.05 12.17 -10.64
N THR A 32 -33.44 11.00 -10.17
CA THR A 32 -34.73 10.74 -9.56
C THR A 32 -34.83 11.44 -8.20
N SER A 33 -36.06 11.58 -7.69
CA SER A 33 -36.29 12.12 -6.36
C SER A 33 -35.63 11.30 -5.25
N GLN A 34 -35.36 10.01 -5.48
CA GLN A 34 -34.63 9.17 -4.53
C GLN A 34 -33.12 9.45 -4.57
N GLU A 35 -32.53 9.59 -5.76
CA GLU A 35 -31.09 9.84 -5.93
C GLU A 35 -30.62 11.20 -5.39
N VAL A 36 -31.53 12.15 -5.18
CA VAL A 36 -31.22 13.47 -4.62
C VAL A 36 -31.78 13.71 -3.22
N LYS A 37 -32.42 12.70 -2.63
CA LYS A 37 -33.01 12.77 -1.30
C LYS A 37 -31.91 12.93 -0.24
N VAL A 38 -32.23 13.65 0.83
CA VAL A 38 -31.37 13.73 2.02
C VAL A 38 -32.01 12.97 3.17
N ASP A 39 -31.40 11.86 3.59
CA ASP A 39 -31.86 11.01 4.68
C ASP A 39 -30.80 10.75 5.76
N SER A 40 -30.14 9.59 5.74
CA SER A 40 -29.01 9.23 6.58
C SER A 40 -27.69 9.70 5.97
N ILE A 41 -27.64 9.91 4.65
CA ILE A 41 -26.44 10.39 3.95
C ILE A 41 -26.74 11.59 3.05
N LEU A 42 -25.69 12.33 2.70
CA LEU A 42 -25.78 13.37 1.68
C LEU A 42 -25.74 12.75 0.29
N PRO A 43 -26.62 13.15 -0.64
CA PRO A 43 -26.61 12.62 -2.00
C PRO A 43 -25.32 13.04 -2.71
N GLN A 44 -24.79 12.12 -3.53
CA GLN A 44 -23.58 12.31 -4.32
C GLN A 44 -23.78 11.75 -5.72
N PHE A 45 -23.50 12.58 -6.71
CA PHE A 45 -23.43 12.14 -8.10
C PHE A 45 -21.99 11.73 -8.42
N VAL A 46 -21.80 10.60 -9.09
CA VAL A 46 -20.49 10.14 -9.61
C VAL A 46 -20.66 9.62 -11.03
N TYR A 47 -19.79 10.08 -11.94
CA TYR A 47 -19.75 9.62 -13.32
C TYR A 47 -18.30 9.43 -13.78
N SER A 48 -18.00 8.28 -14.38
CA SER A 48 -16.69 7.98 -14.96
C SER A 48 -16.78 7.91 -16.48
N LEU A 49 -15.97 8.70 -17.16
CA LEU A 49 -15.88 8.73 -18.62
C LEU A 49 -14.52 8.22 -19.09
N PRO A 50 -14.47 7.13 -19.88
CA PRO A 50 -13.27 6.72 -20.57
C PRO A 50 -12.74 7.79 -21.53
N LEU A 51 -11.46 8.10 -21.42
CA LEU A 51 -10.75 9.04 -22.28
C LEU A 51 -10.04 8.28 -23.40
N GLN A 52 -9.92 8.91 -24.57
CA GLN A 52 -9.26 8.35 -25.75
C GLN A 52 -8.11 9.24 -26.20
N GLY A 53 -7.14 8.67 -26.91
CA GLY A 53 -5.96 9.38 -27.43
C GLY A 53 -5.00 9.81 -26.33
N ASP A 54 -4.20 10.86 -26.59
CA ASP A 54 -3.23 11.42 -25.65
C ASP A 54 -3.93 12.27 -24.56
N TYR A 55 -4.80 11.65 -23.77
CA TYR A 55 -5.60 12.32 -22.75
C TYR A 55 -4.75 13.06 -21.71
N GLN A 56 -3.52 12.58 -21.48
CA GLN A 56 -2.56 13.20 -20.56
C GLN A 56 -2.10 14.58 -21.03
N ASP A 57 -2.23 14.90 -22.33
CA ASP A 57 -1.86 16.19 -22.92
C ASP A 57 -3.06 17.16 -22.98
N SER A 58 -4.16 16.85 -22.30
CA SER A 58 -5.36 17.67 -22.23
C SER A 58 -5.76 18.04 -20.81
N ILE A 59 -6.12 19.30 -20.60
CA ILE A 59 -6.92 19.73 -19.44
C ILE A 59 -8.38 19.52 -19.80
N TYR A 60 -9.08 18.77 -18.95
CA TYR A 60 -10.52 18.60 -19.04
C TYR A 60 -11.20 19.64 -18.15
N THR A 61 -12.18 20.35 -18.69
CA THR A 61 -13.05 21.24 -17.94
C THR A 61 -14.47 20.70 -18.02
N VAL A 62 -15.03 20.36 -16.87
CA VAL A 62 -16.39 19.87 -16.73
C VAL A 62 -17.27 21.01 -16.26
N THR A 63 -18.38 21.23 -16.97
CA THR A 63 -19.40 22.20 -16.57
C THR A 63 -20.78 21.58 -16.60
N VAL A 64 -21.63 21.98 -15.66
CA VAL A 64 -23.05 21.66 -15.67
C VAL A 64 -23.78 22.69 -16.55
N LYS A 65 -24.47 22.21 -17.58
CA LYS A 65 -25.31 23.01 -18.47
C LYS A 65 -26.76 22.57 -18.39
N TYR A 66 -27.65 23.51 -18.69
CA TYR A 66 -29.10 23.30 -18.64
C TYR A 66 -29.57 22.69 -17.29
N PRO A 67 -29.13 23.23 -16.14
CA PRO A 67 -29.52 22.66 -14.87
C PRO A 67 -31.00 22.92 -14.58
N GLU A 68 -31.71 21.88 -14.20
CA GLU A 68 -33.05 21.95 -13.63
C GLU A 68 -32.99 21.58 -12.15
N TYR A 69 -33.61 22.42 -11.34
CA TYR A 69 -33.61 22.27 -9.89
C TYR A 69 -35.04 22.05 -9.39
N VAL A 70 -35.15 21.27 -8.32
CA VAL A 70 -36.39 21.07 -7.57
C VAL A 70 -36.15 21.50 -6.13
N ASP A 71 -37.13 22.19 -5.55
CA ASP A 71 -37.07 22.61 -4.15
C ASP A 71 -37.00 21.38 -3.24
N MET A 72 -36.05 21.41 -2.29
CA MET A 72 -35.92 20.34 -1.31
C MET A 72 -37.13 20.31 -0.38
N PRO A 73 -37.71 19.14 -0.08
CA PRO A 73 -38.71 19.01 0.96
C PRO A 73 -38.20 19.50 2.31
N ALA A 74 -39.09 19.99 3.17
CA ALA A 74 -38.72 20.46 4.51
C ALA A 74 -38.05 19.36 5.36
N THR A 75 -38.40 18.09 5.12
CA THR A 75 -37.75 16.93 5.73
C THR A 75 -36.28 16.84 5.35
N ASP A 76 -35.96 16.93 4.08
CA ASP A 76 -34.61 16.82 3.54
C ASP A 76 -33.73 17.99 3.99
N ILE A 77 -34.29 19.20 4.09
CA ILE A 77 -33.61 20.37 4.65
C ILE A 77 -33.27 20.13 6.12
N SER A 78 -34.19 19.55 6.89
CA SER A 78 -33.95 19.22 8.29
C SER A 78 -32.85 18.15 8.46
N HIS A 79 -32.85 17.13 7.60
CA HIS A 79 -31.81 16.10 7.57
C HIS A 79 -30.46 16.66 7.15
N TYR A 80 -30.42 17.48 6.11
CA TYR A 80 -29.21 18.18 5.67
C TYR A 80 -28.57 18.99 6.79
N ASN A 81 -29.38 19.77 7.51
CA ASN A 81 -28.91 20.59 8.63
C ASN A 81 -28.42 19.75 9.82
N ARG A 82 -28.98 18.55 10.02
CA ARG A 82 -28.51 17.59 11.02
C ARG A 82 -27.18 16.95 10.63
N LEU A 83 -27.05 16.54 9.36
CA LEU A 83 -25.88 15.80 8.86
C LEU A 83 -24.66 16.70 8.65
N SER A 84 -24.86 17.90 8.12
CA SER A 84 -23.77 18.82 7.77
C SER A 84 -24.02 20.23 8.30
N GLY A 85 -25.17 20.83 7.98
CA GLY A 85 -25.48 22.23 8.31
C GLY A 85 -24.52 23.25 7.69
N ALA A 86 -23.64 22.84 6.78
CA ALA A 86 -22.75 23.73 6.06
C ALA A 86 -23.54 24.65 5.11
N ALA A 87 -22.95 25.79 4.75
CA ALA A 87 -23.53 26.63 3.70
C ALA A 87 -23.43 25.90 2.35
N LEU A 88 -24.58 25.62 1.72
CA LEU A 88 -24.60 25.07 0.37
C LEU A 88 -24.21 26.15 -0.64
N PRO A 89 -23.48 25.77 -1.71
CA PRO A 89 -23.10 26.71 -2.76
C PRO A 89 -24.30 27.07 -3.65
N GLU A 90 -24.22 28.21 -4.34
CA GLU A 90 -25.21 28.60 -5.36
C GLU A 90 -25.13 27.74 -6.64
N GLN A 91 -24.05 26.99 -6.84
CA GLN A 91 -23.90 26.07 -7.96
C GLN A 91 -23.19 24.82 -7.45
N VAL A 92 -23.43 23.67 -8.07
CA VAL A 92 -22.75 22.43 -7.66
C VAL A 92 -21.24 22.59 -7.80
N ALA A 93 -20.52 22.24 -6.73
CA ALA A 93 -19.06 22.26 -6.71
C ALA A 93 -18.55 20.95 -7.34
N ILE A 94 -18.13 21.02 -8.60
CA ILE A 94 -17.65 19.85 -9.34
C ILE A 94 -16.25 19.47 -8.87
N CYS A 95 -16.13 18.27 -8.33
CA CYS A 95 -14.87 17.57 -8.20
C CYS A 95 -14.63 16.77 -9.49
N GLN A 96 -13.47 16.96 -10.10
CA GLN A 96 -13.08 16.22 -11.30
C GLN A 96 -11.63 15.78 -11.21
N GLN A 97 -11.36 14.57 -11.66
CA GLN A 97 -10.03 14.00 -11.66
C GLN A 97 -9.81 13.16 -12.91
N VAL A 98 -8.70 13.40 -13.60
CA VAL A 98 -8.20 12.47 -14.61
C VAL A 98 -7.33 11.44 -13.89
N THR A 99 -7.69 10.18 -14.02
CA THR A 99 -6.94 9.03 -13.50
C THR A 99 -6.71 8.01 -14.61
N GLU A 100 -6.00 6.95 -14.30
CA GLU A 100 -5.73 5.85 -15.22
C GLU A 100 -6.00 4.54 -14.50
N CYS A 101 -6.64 3.60 -15.18
CA CYS A 101 -6.82 2.23 -14.71
C CYS A 101 -6.63 1.31 -15.91
N ARG A 102 -5.79 0.28 -15.76
CA ARG A 102 -5.46 -0.67 -16.83
C ARG A 102 -5.06 0.02 -18.12
N LYS A 103 -4.16 1.02 -18.02
CA LYS A 103 -3.68 1.86 -19.14
C LYS A 103 -4.78 2.61 -19.89
N GLN A 104 -5.97 2.75 -19.30
CA GLN A 104 -7.08 3.51 -19.84
C GLN A 104 -7.29 4.78 -19.00
N GLY A 105 -7.18 5.94 -19.65
CA GLY A 105 -7.51 7.21 -19.02
C GLY A 105 -9.00 7.28 -18.67
N LEU A 106 -9.31 7.78 -17.48
CA LEU A 106 -10.66 7.96 -16.96
C LEU A 106 -10.80 9.37 -16.41
N LEU A 107 -11.83 10.10 -16.84
CA LEU A 107 -12.28 11.32 -16.19
C LEU A 107 -13.38 10.96 -15.20
N VAL A 108 -13.06 11.01 -13.91
CA VAL A 108 -14.00 10.82 -12.81
C VAL A 108 -14.56 12.18 -12.42
N ILE A 109 -15.87 12.28 -12.36
CA ILE A 109 -16.61 13.50 -12.04
C ILE A 109 -17.51 13.18 -10.85
N SER A 110 -17.42 13.97 -9.79
CA SER A 110 -18.31 13.84 -8.65
C SER A 110 -18.71 15.17 -8.05
N PHE A 111 -19.90 15.24 -7.45
CA PHE A 111 -20.36 16.40 -6.69
C PHE A 111 -21.60 16.04 -5.88
N SER A 112 -21.89 16.83 -4.84
CA SER A 112 -23.22 16.81 -4.22
C SER A 112 -24.20 17.61 -5.10
N PRO A 113 -25.40 17.07 -5.44
CA PRO A 113 -26.38 17.77 -6.25
C PRO A 113 -27.16 18.86 -5.47
N LEU A 114 -26.85 19.08 -4.19
CA LEU A 114 -27.55 20.06 -3.35
C LEU A 114 -26.97 21.47 -3.52
N VAL A 115 -27.85 22.46 -3.60
CA VAL A 115 -27.50 23.88 -3.72
C VAL A 115 -28.41 24.75 -2.86
N PHE A 116 -27.95 25.94 -2.50
CA PHE A 116 -28.81 26.98 -1.93
C PHE A 116 -28.82 28.18 -2.89
N ARG A 117 -29.97 28.41 -3.52
CA ARG A 117 -30.15 29.42 -4.58
C ARG A 117 -31.47 30.12 -4.42
N GLU A 118 -31.53 31.40 -4.78
CA GLU A 118 -32.77 32.19 -4.70
C GLU A 118 -33.42 32.12 -3.31
N HIS A 119 -32.60 32.07 -2.26
CA HIS A 119 -33.00 31.89 -0.86
C HIS A 119 -33.74 30.58 -0.55
N ARG A 120 -33.56 29.54 -1.38
CA ARG A 120 -34.18 28.21 -1.22
C ARG A 120 -33.12 27.10 -1.28
N TYR A 121 -33.35 26.05 -0.50
CA TYR A 121 -32.64 24.78 -0.61
C TYR A 121 -33.20 24.00 -1.79
N GLN A 122 -32.35 23.63 -2.75
CA GLN A 122 -32.78 22.95 -3.97
C GLN A 122 -31.82 21.80 -4.32
N ALA A 123 -32.34 20.78 -5.00
CA ALA A 123 -31.58 19.68 -5.56
C ALA A 123 -31.52 19.80 -7.09
N LEU A 124 -30.34 19.57 -7.67
CA LEU A 124 -30.14 19.46 -9.12
C LEU A 124 -30.67 18.11 -9.59
N VAL A 125 -31.70 18.09 -10.45
CA VAL A 125 -32.38 16.85 -10.90
C VAL A 125 -32.25 16.58 -12.39
N SER A 126 -31.94 17.58 -13.20
CA SER A 126 -31.61 17.37 -14.61
C SER A 126 -30.48 18.28 -15.03
N PHE A 127 -29.54 17.77 -15.80
CA PHE A 127 -28.42 18.55 -16.31
C PHE A 127 -27.71 17.84 -17.45
N MET A 128 -26.99 18.61 -18.24
CA MET A 128 -25.98 18.11 -19.16
C MET A 128 -24.60 18.33 -18.56
N LEU A 129 -23.76 17.30 -18.54
CA LEU A 129 -22.33 17.51 -18.38
C LEU A 129 -21.74 17.91 -19.73
N ASP A 130 -21.19 19.13 -19.79
CA ASP A 130 -20.39 19.60 -20.91
C ASP A 130 -18.92 19.47 -20.55
N ILE A 131 -18.24 18.53 -21.22
CA ILE A 131 -16.84 18.20 -20.98
C ILE A 131 -16.04 18.75 -22.15
N GLN A 132 -15.15 19.70 -21.86
CA GLN A 132 -14.26 20.31 -22.84
C GLN A 132 -12.83 19.90 -22.58
N ALA A 133 -12.17 19.33 -23.58
CA ALA A 133 -10.74 19.07 -23.56
C ALA A 133 -9.99 20.24 -24.23
N LYS A 134 -8.97 20.77 -23.56
CA LYS A 134 -8.06 21.77 -24.12
C LYS A 134 -6.63 21.26 -24.01
N PRO A 135 -5.81 21.37 -25.08
CA PRO A 135 -4.40 20.99 -25.01
C PRO A 135 -3.66 21.74 -23.89
N LEU A 136 -2.80 21.04 -23.16
CA LEU A 136 -1.89 21.62 -22.18
C LEU A 136 -0.91 22.58 -22.87
N VAL A 137 -0.97 23.87 -22.53
CA VAL A 137 0.02 24.85 -23.00
C VAL A 137 1.28 24.69 -22.16
N ARG A 138 2.47 24.64 -22.79
CA ARG A 138 3.78 24.41 -22.13
C ARG A 138 4.01 25.22 -20.84
N SER A 139 3.56 26.47 -20.76
CA SER A 139 3.70 27.30 -19.54
C SER A 139 2.74 26.93 -18.41
N GLN A 140 1.55 26.39 -18.73
CA GLN A 140 0.59 25.89 -17.75
C GLN A 140 0.91 24.48 -17.27
N SER A 141 1.67 23.71 -18.06
CA SER A 141 2.26 22.46 -17.58
C SER A 141 3.05 22.75 -16.29
N GLN A 142 4.01 23.68 -16.30
CA GLN A 142 4.83 24.05 -15.13
C GLN A 142 4.06 24.49 -13.88
N LEU A 143 2.85 25.07 -14.00
CA LEU A 143 2.05 25.52 -12.85
C LEU A 143 1.04 24.47 -12.36
N HIS A 144 0.46 23.66 -13.25
CA HIS A 144 -0.40 22.52 -12.86
C HIS A 144 0.43 21.37 -12.24
N LEU A 145 1.69 21.28 -12.64
CA LEU A 145 2.73 20.39 -12.10
C LEU A 145 3.07 20.69 -10.63
N GLN A 146 3.05 21.95 -10.19
CA GLN A 146 3.35 22.32 -8.80
C GLN A 146 2.28 21.91 -7.79
N THR A 147 1.02 21.74 -8.24
CA THR A 147 -0.09 21.27 -7.39
C THR A 147 -0.28 19.76 -7.41
N SER A 148 0.47 19.05 -8.26
CA SER A 148 0.45 17.59 -8.36
C SER A 148 1.87 17.04 -8.39
N SER A 149 2.42 16.77 -7.19
CA SER A 149 3.74 16.18 -6.96
C SER A 149 4.04 14.93 -7.81
N HIS A 150 3.01 14.24 -8.29
CA HIS A 150 3.09 13.05 -9.14
C HIS A 150 3.44 13.31 -10.62
N GLN A 151 3.31 14.55 -11.13
CA GLN A 151 3.52 14.84 -12.55
C GLN A 151 4.86 15.53 -12.86
N GLU A 152 5.51 16.21 -11.91
CA GLU A 152 6.87 16.78 -12.11
C GLU A 152 7.91 15.69 -12.42
N ALA A 153 7.77 14.50 -11.83
CA ALA A 153 8.61 13.34 -12.16
C ALA A 153 8.35 12.79 -13.57
N ARG A 154 7.11 12.86 -14.09
CA ARG A 154 6.71 12.32 -15.40
C ARG A 154 7.18 13.17 -16.60
N LEU A 155 7.55 14.43 -16.41
CA LEU A 155 8.13 15.24 -17.49
C LEU A 155 9.66 15.12 -17.59
N GLN A 156 10.35 14.71 -16.51
CA GLN A 156 11.76 14.33 -16.62
C GLN A 156 11.95 13.09 -17.49
N THR A 157 10.97 12.18 -17.55
CA THR A 157 11.00 10.98 -18.41
C THR A 157 10.61 11.22 -19.88
N ARG A 158 9.98 12.35 -20.23
CA ARG A 158 9.72 12.75 -21.64
C ARG A 158 10.87 13.59 -22.23
N GLY A 159 11.79 14.08 -21.40
CA GLY A 159 12.96 14.86 -21.80
C GLY A 159 14.16 13.99 -22.17
N GLY A 160 13.96 13.02 -23.06
CA GLY A 160 14.99 12.06 -23.50
C GLY A 160 14.47 10.64 -23.35
N GLU A 161 13.90 10.09 -24.42
CA GLU A 161 13.67 8.64 -24.52
C GLU A 161 15.05 7.97 -24.48
N ASP A 162 15.49 7.57 -23.30
CA ASP A 162 16.48 6.51 -23.16
C ASP A 162 15.81 5.25 -23.72
N SER A 163 16.27 4.82 -24.90
CA SER A 163 15.73 3.68 -25.64
C SER A 163 16.05 2.32 -24.99
N SER A 164 16.60 2.34 -23.78
CA SER A 164 16.92 1.13 -23.01
C SER A 164 15.64 0.45 -22.51
N PRO A 165 15.54 -0.89 -22.61
CA PRO A 165 14.36 -1.62 -22.15
C PRO A 165 14.15 -1.43 -20.64
N VAL A 166 12.87 -1.34 -20.22
CA VAL A 166 12.53 -1.17 -18.79
C VAL A 166 12.82 -2.43 -17.97
N TYR A 167 12.61 -3.59 -18.59
CA TYR A 167 12.67 -4.90 -17.96
C TYR A 167 13.69 -5.80 -18.66
N ALA A 168 14.50 -6.53 -17.90
CA ALA A 168 15.41 -7.57 -18.39
C ALA A 168 14.62 -8.73 -18.99
N ASP A 169 14.99 -9.23 -20.16
CA ASP A 169 14.29 -10.34 -20.82
C ASP A 169 14.36 -11.66 -20.03
N HIS A 170 15.44 -11.84 -19.28
CA HIS A 170 15.71 -13.00 -18.42
C HIS A 170 16.42 -12.53 -17.15
N SER A 171 16.11 -13.15 -16.01
CA SER A 171 16.83 -12.88 -14.77
C SER A 171 18.26 -13.44 -14.83
N VAL A 172 19.22 -12.76 -14.21
CA VAL A 172 20.55 -13.33 -13.96
C VAL A 172 20.49 -14.61 -13.12
N LEU A 173 19.40 -14.82 -12.38
CA LEU A 173 19.15 -16.00 -11.56
C LEU A 173 18.64 -17.20 -12.39
N ALA A 174 18.35 -17.03 -13.68
CA ALA A 174 17.80 -18.06 -14.56
C ALA A 174 18.69 -19.30 -14.70
N SER A 175 19.99 -19.16 -14.43
CA SER A 175 20.95 -20.26 -14.50
C SER A 175 22.10 -20.07 -13.51
N GLY A 176 22.88 -21.14 -13.31
CA GLY A 176 24.04 -21.11 -12.43
C GLY A 176 23.72 -21.49 -10.99
N LYS A 177 24.76 -21.46 -10.16
CA LYS A 177 24.64 -21.75 -8.72
C LYS A 177 24.66 -20.43 -7.96
N TRP A 178 23.66 -20.21 -7.13
CA TRP A 178 23.47 -18.97 -6.40
C TRP A 178 23.30 -19.23 -4.91
N ALA A 179 23.82 -18.31 -4.10
CA ALA A 179 23.57 -18.28 -2.67
C ALA A 179 23.20 -16.89 -2.20
N LYS A 180 22.22 -16.82 -1.31
CA LYS A 180 21.73 -15.60 -0.68
C LYS A 180 22.58 -15.27 0.53
N ILE A 181 23.00 -14.01 0.62
CA ILE A 181 23.69 -13.42 1.76
C ILE A 181 22.90 -12.21 2.26
N ARG A 182 23.15 -11.78 3.50
CA ARG A 182 22.49 -10.61 4.09
C ARG A 182 23.43 -9.72 4.88
N VAL A 183 23.02 -8.48 5.07
CA VAL A 183 23.67 -7.47 5.92
C VAL A 183 22.65 -6.84 6.86
N SER A 184 23.05 -6.51 8.08
CA SER A 184 22.18 -5.90 9.09
C SER A 184 22.14 -4.37 9.01
N GLU A 185 23.13 -3.75 8.37
CA GLU A 185 23.26 -2.30 8.28
C GLU A 185 23.82 -1.86 6.93
N THR A 186 23.64 -0.58 6.61
CA THR A 186 24.22 0.05 5.42
C THR A 186 25.68 0.41 5.69
N GLY A 187 26.58 0.07 4.77
CA GLY A 187 28.00 0.37 4.88
C GLY A 187 28.89 -0.58 4.09
N ILE A 188 30.20 -0.42 4.26
CA ILE A 188 31.19 -1.34 3.66
C ILE A 188 31.15 -2.66 4.45
N HIS A 189 31.07 -3.78 3.74
CA HIS A 189 31.01 -5.13 4.28
C HIS A 189 32.09 -6.02 3.66
N GLN A 190 32.47 -7.07 4.38
CA GLN A 190 33.36 -8.12 3.91
C GLN A 190 32.59 -9.32 3.36
N LEU A 191 32.98 -9.78 2.17
CA LEU A 191 32.72 -11.14 1.73
C LEU A 191 33.88 -12.01 2.23
N THR A 192 33.61 -12.95 3.14
CA THR A 192 34.64 -13.78 3.76
C THR A 192 34.74 -15.16 3.12
N ALA A 193 35.92 -15.77 3.19
CA ALA A 193 36.13 -17.14 2.71
C ALA A 193 35.19 -18.16 3.38
N ASP A 194 34.81 -17.94 4.64
CA ASP A 194 33.85 -18.80 5.35
C ASP A 194 32.42 -18.68 4.81
N VAL A 195 32.00 -17.49 4.39
CA VAL A 195 30.70 -17.29 3.70
C VAL A 195 30.71 -18.01 2.36
N VAL A 196 31.76 -17.80 1.57
CA VAL A 196 31.96 -18.44 0.26
C VAL A 196 31.96 -19.96 0.36
N ARG A 197 32.69 -20.52 1.34
CA ARG A 197 32.74 -21.96 1.58
C ARG A 197 31.38 -22.53 2.02
N ARG A 198 30.64 -21.82 2.88
CA ARG A 198 29.28 -22.23 3.30
C ARG A 198 28.27 -22.19 2.14
N ALA A 199 28.43 -21.25 1.22
CA ALA A 199 27.71 -21.22 -0.05
C ALA A 199 28.12 -22.34 -1.03
N GLY A 200 29.16 -23.11 -0.70
CA GLY A 200 29.67 -24.21 -1.50
C GLY A 200 30.42 -23.75 -2.75
N PHE A 201 31.08 -22.60 -2.66
CA PHE A 201 32.05 -22.10 -3.64
C PHE A 201 33.46 -22.35 -3.09
N SER A 202 34.42 -22.54 -4.00
CA SER A 202 35.79 -22.94 -3.64
C SER A 202 36.83 -21.83 -3.82
N ASP A 203 36.51 -20.81 -4.63
CA ASP A 203 37.44 -19.75 -4.97
C ASP A 203 36.77 -18.38 -4.88
N ILE A 204 37.07 -17.65 -3.80
CA ILE A 204 36.54 -16.31 -3.55
C ILE A 204 36.92 -15.30 -4.64
N SER A 205 38.07 -15.49 -5.31
CA SER A 205 38.51 -14.58 -6.38
C SER A 205 37.62 -14.64 -7.63
N LYS A 206 36.78 -15.68 -7.73
CA LYS A 206 35.80 -15.92 -8.79
C LYS A 206 34.36 -15.64 -8.36
N VAL A 207 34.15 -15.18 -7.13
CA VAL A 207 32.80 -14.91 -6.62
C VAL A 207 32.38 -13.49 -6.98
N LYS A 208 31.24 -13.39 -7.65
CA LYS A 208 30.54 -12.14 -7.95
C LYS A 208 29.44 -11.91 -6.92
N ILE A 209 29.09 -10.65 -6.68
CA ILE A 209 28.02 -10.21 -5.77
C ILE A 209 26.97 -9.48 -6.61
N TYR A 210 25.69 -9.73 -6.37
CA TYR A 210 24.57 -9.15 -7.11
C TYR A 210 23.48 -8.63 -6.16
N GLY A 211 22.88 -7.49 -6.50
CA GLY A 211 21.74 -6.92 -5.77
C GLY A 211 21.88 -5.44 -5.44
N TYR A 212 20.88 -4.89 -4.77
CA TYR A 212 20.77 -3.49 -4.38
C TYR A 212 20.37 -3.27 -2.91
N GLY A 213 20.23 -4.35 -2.12
CA GLY A 213 20.10 -4.30 -0.67
C GLY A 213 18.67 -4.08 -0.16
N GLY A 214 18.55 -3.63 1.09
CA GLY A 214 17.28 -3.68 1.85
C GLY A 214 16.51 -2.38 2.04
N ASN A 215 16.96 -1.27 1.45
CA ASN A 215 16.23 -0.01 1.58
C ASN A 215 14.79 -0.18 1.06
N LEU A 216 13.83 0.46 1.73
CA LEU A 216 12.44 0.49 1.30
C LEU A 216 12.35 0.98 -0.15
N GLN A 217 11.72 0.18 -1.01
CA GLN A 217 11.50 0.59 -2.39
C GLN A 217 10.44 1.69 -2.44
N ASN A 218 10.50 2.53 -3.48
CA ASN A 218 9.46 3.52 -3.71
C ASN A 218 8.11 2.80 -3.93
N GLU A 219 7.15 3.08 -3.05
CA GLU A 219 5.80 2.54 -3.13
C GLU A 219 5.03 3.17 -4.29
N ALA A 220 5.42 4.36 -4.77
CA ALA A 220 4.99 4.85 -6.08
C ALA A 220 5.81 4.19 -7.19
N LEU A 221 5.15 3.48 -8.11
CA LEU A 221 5.84 2.74 -9.18
C LEU A 221 6.21 3.65 -10.36
N TYR A 222 7.43 4.19 -10.38
CA TYR A 222 7.96 4.91 -11.52
C TYR A 222 8.78 4.00 -12.43
N ALA A 223 8.62 4.14 -13.75
CA ALA A 223 9.40 3.37 -14.73
C ALA A 223 10.92 3.58 -14.60
N GLN A 224 11.34 4.76 -14.13
CA GLN A 224 12.75 5.04 -13.84
C GLN A 224 13.26 4.21 -12.66
N ASP A 225 12.56 4.25 -11.53
CA ASP A 225 12.93 3.48 -10.34
C ASP A 225 12.97 1.98 -10.65
N ILE A 226 12.01 1.50 -11.46
CA ILE A 226 12.01 0.12 -11.96
C ILE A 226 13.28 -0.13 -12.77
N ARG A 227 13.60 0.63 -13.82
CA ARG A 227 14.85 0.46 -14.60
C ARG A 227 16.12 0.42 -13.74
N GLU A 228 16.17 1.24 -12.70
CA GLU A 228 17.33 1.31 -11.80
C GLU A 228 17.48 0.04 -10.94
N THR A 229 16.38 -0.66 -10.67
CA THR A 229 16.31 -1.81 -9.75
C THR A 229 15.61 -3.04 -10.35
N ASP A 230 15.55 -3.12 -11.67
CA ASP A 230 15.01 -4.25 -12.42
C ASP A 230 16.09 -5.31 -12.55
N ASP A 231 15.73 -6.53 -12.16
CA ASP A 231 16.62 -7.66 -11.88
C ASP A 231 17.83 -7.28 -10.98
N LEU A 232 18.76 -8.22 -10.80
CA LEU A 232 19.95 -7.99 -10.00
C LEU A 232 21.11 -7.42 -10.83
N LYS A 233 21.78 -6.40 -10.28
CA LYS A 233 23.00 -5.82 -10.86
C LYS A 233 24.23 -6.27 -10.09
N GLU A 234 25.33 -6.52 -10.80
CA GLU A 234 26.60 -6.86 -10.15
C GLU A 234 27.07 -5.69 -9.27
N VAL A 235 27.42 -5.98 -8.02
CA VAL A 235 28.00 -5.04 -7.07
C VAL A 235 29.52 -5.14 -7.15
N PRO A 236 30.22 -4.05 -7.57
CA PRO A 236 31.67 -4.08 -7.66
C PRO A 236 32.34 -4.27 -6.30
N GLN A 237 33.44 -5.03 -6.30
CA GLN A 237 34.21 -5.35 -5.10
C GLN A 237 35.52 -4.56 -5.07
N TYR A 238 36.05 -4.33 -3.87
CA TYR A 238 37.42 -3.89 -3.66
C TYR A 238 38.20 -4.99 -2.94
N VAL A 239 39.35 -5.37 -3.49
CA VAL A 239 40.17 -6.47 -2.98
C VAL A 239 41.53 -5.95 -2.53
N VAL A 240 41.87 -6.20 -1.27
CA VAL A 240 43.18 -5.87 -0.69
C VAL A 240 43.61 -6.98 0.28
N ASP A 241 44.87 -7.42 0.18
CA ASP A 241 45.44 -8.51 1.00
C ASP A 241 44.56 -9.79 1.03
N GLY A 242 43.93 -10.11 -0.11
CA GLY A 242 43.03 -11.26 -0.26
C GLY A 242 41.67 -11.14 0.42
N ARG A 243 41.32 -9.96 0.95
CA ARG A 243 40.01 -9.66 1.53
C ARG A 243 39.13 -8.92 0.54
N HIS A 244 37.87 -9.33 0.46
CA HIS A 244 36.89 -8.80 -0.48
C HIS A 244 35.93 -7.89 0.25
N TYR A 245 35.83 -6.65 -0.22
CA TYR A 245 34.96 -5.62 0.33
C TYR A 245 33.92 -5.18 -0.70
N PHE A 246 32.72 -4.86 -0.27
CA PHE A 246 31.67 -4.28 -1.10
C PHE A 246 30.82 -3.33 -0.26
N TYR A 247 30.14 -2.38 -0.90
CA TYR A 247 29.18 -1.52 -0.21
C TYR A 247 27.79 -2.16 -0.27
N ALA A 248 27.13 -2.23 0.88
CA ALA A 248 25.83 -2.86 1.05
C ALA A 248 24.85 -1.92 1.72
N ARG A 249 23.56 -2.05 1.42
CA ARG A 249 22.44 -1.28 1.98
C ARG A 249 21.60 -2.20 2.87
N GLY A 250 21.44 -1.83 4.13
CA GLY A 250 20.57 -2.50 5.11
C GLY A 250 19.11 -2.08 4.95
N ALA A 251 18.30 -2.30 5.98
CA ALA A 251 16.87 -1.98 5.98
C ALA A 251 16.53 -0.53 6.40
N VAL A 252 17.53 0.26 6.82
CA VAL A 252 17.36 1.63 7.28
C VAL A 252 18.19 2.58 6.43
N SER A 253 17.59 3.71 6.06
CA SER A 253 18.20 4.72 5.21
C SER A 253 17.83 6.15 5.63
N TRP A 254 18.60 7.10 5.12
CA TRP A 254 18.41 8.53 5.37
C TRP A 254 18.38 9.31 4.06
N SER A 255 17.41 10.21 3.91
CA SER A 255 17.24 10.97 2.66
C SER A 255 18.36 11.97 2.38
N SER A 256 19.10 12.39 3.40
CA SER A 256 20.26 13.28 3.27
C SER A 256 21.17 13.21 4.49
N PRO A 257 22.42 13.70 4.42
CA PRO A 257 23.31 13.87 5.57
C PRO A 257 22.74 14.71 6.72
N THR A 258 21.71 15.52 6.47
CA THR A 258 21.09 16.41 7.47
C THR A 258 19.69 15.97 7.91
N ALA A 259 19.21 14.84 7.40
CA ALA A 259 17.90 14.30 7.74
C ALA A 259 17.79 14.05 9.25
N THR A 260 16.61 14.26 9.80
CA THR A 260 16.33 13.98 11.23
C THR A 260 15.34 12.83 11.41
N VAL A 261 14.92 12.23 10.30
CA VAL A 261 13.94 11.13 10.26
C VAL A 261 14.55 10.03 9.41
N ARG A 262 14.58 8.82 9.97
CA ARG A 262 14.98 7.61 9.26
C ARG A 262 13.82 7.05 8.44
N THR A 263 14.14 6.44 7.31
CA THR A 263 13.21 5.55 6.59
C THR A 263 13.60 4.11 6.89
N ARG A 264 12.63 3.32 7.38
CA ARG A 264 12.79 1.89 7.68
C ARG A 264 11.94 1.07 6.72
N ASN A 265 12.51 -0.01 6.18
CA ASN A 265 11.75 -1.02 5.48
C ASN A 265 10.86 -1.78 6.48
N PRO A 266 9.52 -1.71 6.39
CA PRO A 266 8.63 -2.36 7.35
C PRO A 266 8.56 -3.88 7.17
N TYR A 267 9.09 -4.41 6.07
CA TYR A 267 9.03 -5.82 5.69
C TYR A 267 10.27 -6.63 6.07
N SER A 268 11.40 -5.98 6.38
CA SER A 268 12.64 -6.69 6.69
C SER A 268 13.56 -5.93 7.63
N ASP A 269 14.33 -6.67 8.44
CA ASP A 269 15.42 -6.13 9.25
C ASP A 269 16.79 -6.19 8.54
N TYR A 270 16.86 -6.78 7.35
CA TYR A 270 18.12 -7.02 6.64
C TYR A 270 18.07 -6.56 5.18
N GLY A 271 19.23 -6.20 4.66
CA GLY A 271 19.45 -6.10 3.22
C GLY A 271 20.00 -7.40 2.67
N TYR A 272 19.51 -7.85 1.51
CA TYR A 272 19.93 -9.10 0.90
C TYR A 272 20.66 -8.88 -0.42
N TYR A 273 21.56 -9.82 -0.70
CA TYR A 273 22.37 -9.89 -1.92
C TYR A 273 22.56 -11.36 -2.31
N PHE A 274 23.00 -11.60 -3.54
CA PHE A 274 23.29 -12.92 -4.05
C PHE A 274 24.75 -13.04 -4.46
N ILE A 275 25.32 -14.21 -4.25
CA ILE A 275 26.67 -14.56 -4.68
C ILE A 275 26.66 -15.76 -5.61
N THR A 276 27.50 -15.71 -6.63
CA THR A 276 27.73 -16.81 -7.57
C THR A 276 29.21 -16.90 -7.91
N GLN A 277 29.68 -18.09 -8.28
CA GLN A 277 31.04 -18.31 -8.75
C GLN A 277 31.03 -18.52 -10.26
N SER A 278 31.78 -17.69 -11.00
CA SER A 278 31.92 -17.76 -12.46
C SER A 278 33.38 -17.79 -12.90
N ASP A 279 33.66 -18.23 -14.13
CA ASP A 279 35.01 -18.12 -14.70
C ASP A 279 35.36 -16.69 -15.16
N GLU A 280 34.34 -15.84 -15.34
CA GLU A 280 34.54 -14.41 -15.50
C GLU A 280 34.96 -13.77 -14.17
N ALA A 281 35.96 -12.88 -14.25
CA ALA A 281 36.40 -12.11 -13.10
C ALA A 281 35.28 -11.21 -12.56
N PRO A 282 35.19 -11.00 -11.24
CA PRO A 282 34.26 -10.04 -10.66
C PRO A 282 34.59 -8.62 -11.10
N SER A 283 33.58 -7.77 -11.12
CA SER A 283 33.75 -6.33 -11.26
C SER A 283 34.52 -5.78 -10.06
N LEU A 284 35.70 -5.18 -10.32
CA LEU A 284 36.59 -4.68 -9.28
C LEU A 284 36.82 -3.17 -9.39
N TRP A 285 36.91 -2.51 -8.24
CA TRP A 285 37.45 -1.16 -8.14
C TRP A 285 38.97 -1.17 -8.37
N ALA A 286 39.46 -0.20 -9.14
CA ALA A 286 40.88 -0.11 -9.49
C ALA A 286 41.79 0.19 -8.28
N ASP A 287 41.30 0.99 -7.33
CA ASP A 287 42.05 1.43 -6.17
C ASP A 287 41.12 1.78 -4.99
N SER A 288 41.69 1.86 -3.78
CA SER A 288 40.94 2.14 -2.57
C SER A 288 40.33 3.53 -2.53
N ALA A 289 40.99 4.54 -3.11
CA ALA A 289 40.50 5.91 -3.08
C ALA A 289 39.22 6.03 -3.91
N SER A 290 39.22 5.42 -5.10
CA SER A 290 38.04 5.33 -5.97
C SER A 290 36.89 4.59 -5.26
N PHE A 291 37.14 3.41 -4.68
CA PHE A 291 36.12 2.66 -3.94
C PHE A 291 35.53 3.48 -2.79
N VAL A 292 36.38 4.00 -1.90
CA VAL A 292 35.93 4.74 -0.72
C VAL A 292 35.17 6.00 -1.13
N SER A 293 35.65 6.75 -2.13
CA SER A 293 34.96 7.97 -2.59
C SER A 293 33.56 7.71 -3.18
N SER A 294 33.32 6.49 -3.69
CA SER A 294 32.02 6.10 -4.24
C SER A 294 30.99 5.74 -3.16
N CYS A 295 31.44 5.42 -1.94
CA CYS A 295 30.60 4.86 -0.88
C CYS A 295 30.78 5.54 0.48
N HIS A 296 31.58 6.59 0.56
CA HIS A 296 31.86 7.34 1.77
C HIS A 296 32.33 8.78 1.46
N PRO A 297 31.76 9.82 2.12
CA PRO A 297 30.67 9.72 3.07
C PRO A 297 29.31 9.58 2.38
N MET A 298 28.46 8.75 2.95
CA MET A 298 27.04 8.59 2.61
C MET A 298 26.17 9.15 3.73
N PRO A 299 24.87 9.41 3.50
CA PRO A 299 23.96 9.88 4.54
C PRO A 299 24.08 9.08 5.85
N GLU A 300 24.22 7.76 5.78
CA GLU A 300 24.34 6.87 6.93
C GLU A 300 25.56 7.18 7.81
N ASP A 301 26.66 7.65 7.22
CA ASP A 301 27.87 8.03 7.97
C ASP A 301 27.64 9.26 8.87
N TYR A 302 26.60 10.04 8.61
CA TYR A 302 26.20 11.19 9.44
C TYR A 302 25.22 10.83 10.55
N HIS A 303 24.85 9.55 10.72
CA HIS A 303 23.79 9.17 11.63
C HIS A 303 24.21 8.11 12.65
N SER A 304 23.58 8.15 13.81
CA SER A 304 23.60 7.05 14.78
C SER A 304 22.18 6.82 15.25
N LEU A 305 21.75 5.56 15.32
CA LEU A 305 20.37 5.17 15.59
C LEU A 305 20.33 4.11 16.69
N TYR A 306 19.43 4.29 17.63
CA TYR A 306 18.95 3.27 18.54
C TYR A 306 17.44 3.12 18.33
N GLU A 307 17.02 1.95 17.87
CA GLU A 307 15.64 1.60 17.59
C GLU A 307 15.48 0.11 17.86
N VAL A 308 14.40 -0.25 18.56
CA VAL A 308 14.08 -1.64 18.89
C VAL A 308 12.59 -1.79 18.72
N ASP A 309 12.17 -2.63 17.78
CA ASP A 309 10.76 -2.83 17.46
C ASP A 309 10.22 -4.06 18.17
N GLY A 310 9.00 -3.98 18.72
CA GLY A 310 8.34 -5.13 19.35
C GLY A 310 6.98 -4.86 19.99
N PHE A 311 6.43 -3.66 19.86
CA PHE A 311 5.11 -3.27 20.35
C PHE A 311 4.37 -2.43 19.31
N SER A 312 3.05 -2.59 19.25
CA SER A 312 2.17 -1.69 18.50
C SER A 312 0.97 -1.33 19.36
N TRP A 313 0.44 -0.12 19.16
CA TRP A 313 -0.82 0.31 19.77
C TRP A 313 -2.03 -0.34 19.09
N MET A 314 -1.94 -0.66 17.79
CA MET A 314 -2.99 -1.31 17.02
C MET A 314 -2.43 -2.28 15.97
N GLN A 315 -3.17 -3.36 15.72
CA GLN A 315 -2.75 -4.48 14.86
C GLN A 315 -3.07 -4.20 13.38
N GLY A 316 -2.42 -3.21 12.79
CA GLY A 316 -2.60 -2.90 11.36
C GLY A 316 -1.70 -1.83 10.75
N GLY A 317 -0.98 -1.06 11.56
CA GLY A 317 -0.04 -0.04 11.10
C GLY A 317 1.40 -0.51 11.14
N ARG A 318 2.21 -0.02 10.19
CA ARG A 318 3.62 -0.46 9.99
C ARG A 318 4.61 0.07 11.01
N ASN A 319 4.21 1.04 11.83
CA ASN A 319 5.08 1.61 12.86
C ASN A 319 5.02 0.73 14.12
N LEU A 320 6.20 0.24 14.52
CA LEU A 320 6.43 -0.50 15.75
C LEU A 320 7.26 0.34 16.72
N PHE A 321 7.18 0.00 18.00
CA PHE A 321 7.83 0.72 19.08
C PHE A 321 8.54 -0.25 20.02
N HIS A 322 9.38 0.29 20.90
CA HIS A 322 10.07 -0.47 21.92
C HIS A 322 9.08 -1.25 22.79
N PRO A 323 9.31 -2.56 23.04
CA PRO A 323 8.39 -3.39 23.82
C PRO A 323 8.30 -3.05 25.30
N THR A 324 9.04 -2.04 25.76
CA THR A 324 9.09 -1.67 27.18
C THR A 324 8.21 -0.45 27.41
N ALA A 325 7.16 -0.65 28.20
CA ALA A 325 6.33 0.43 28.72
C ALA A 325 7.04 1.10 29.91
N VAL A 326 7.49 2.34 29.73
CA VAL A 326 8.16 3.14 30.78
C VAL A 326 7.08 3.87 31.59
N LYS A 327 6.95 3.56 32.88
CA LYS A 327 5.93 4.16 33.74
C LYS A 327 6.37 5.53 34.27
N VAL A 328 5.40 6.32 34.76
CA VAL A 328 5.70 7.59 35.44
C VAL A 328 6.66 7.37 36.61
N GLY A 329 7.73 8.15 36.64
CA GLY A 329 8.81 8.04 37.64
C GLY A 329 9.95 7.10 37.24
N ASP A 330 9.69 6.09 36.40
CA ASP A 330 10.73 5.22 35.84
C ASP A 330 11.52 5.92 34.74
N THR A 331 12.64 5.33 34.31
CA THR A 331 13.50 5.93 33.28
C THR A 331 14.05 4.86 32.36
N GLN A 332 13.81 5.02 31.06
CA GLN A 332 14.53 4.26 30.03
C GLN A 332 15.83 4.97 29.69
N LYS A 333 16.91 4.19 29.60
CA LYS A 333 18.25 4.70 29.30
C LYS A 333 18.75 4.10 28.00
N VAL A 334 19.15 4.96 27.08
CA VAL A 334 19.72 4.60 25.80
C VAL A 334 21.15 5.15 25.74
N VAL A 335 22.12 4.31 25.39
CA VAL A 335 23.50 4.76 25.20
C VAL A 335 23.73 4.99 23.71
N ILE A 336 23.96 6.23 23.31
CA ILE A 336 24.40 6.57 21.96
C ILE A 336 25.92 6.64 21.96
N THR A 337 26.53 5.94 21.00
CA THR A 337 27.98 6.04 20.73
C THR A 337 28.18 7.08 19.63
N ASN A 338 29.16 7.97 19.80
CA ASN A 338 29.58 8.94 18.80
C ASN A 338 30.72 8.37 17.94
N PRO A 339 30.44 7.94 16.71
CA PRO A 339 31.48 7.37 15.85
C PRO A 339 32.35 8.44 15.18
N THR A 340 31.95 9.71 15.24
CA THR A 340 32.50 10.80 14.40
C THR A 340 33.64 11.57 15.06
N GLY A 341 33.69 11.57 16.40
CA GLY A 341 34.54 12.46 17.18
C GLY A 341 34.10 13.93 17.16
N CYS A 342 33.03 14.26 16.42
CA CYS A 342 32.41 15.59 16.42
C CYS A 342 31.57 15.78 17.68
N SER A 343 31.78 16.87 18.41
CA SER A 343 30.94 17.17 19.58
C SER A 343 29.58 17.78 19.20
N ARG A 344 29.35 18.07 17.91
CA ARG A 344 28.19 18.81 17.39
C ARG A 344 27.27 17.91 16.58
N GLY A 345 25.97 18.00 16.86
CA GLY A 345 24.94 17.24 16.17
C GLY A 345 23.54 17.58 16.66
N LYS A 346 22.53 16.95 16.06
CA LYS A 346 21.12 17.06 16.47
C LYS A 346 20.68 15.73 17.06
N LEU A 347 20.35 15.71 18.35
CA LEU A 347 19.69 14.57 19.00
C LEU A 347 18.20 14.60 18.67
N VAL A 348 17.65 13.50 18.21
CA VAL A 348 16.21 13.27 18.02
C VAL A 348 15.78 12.17 18.99
N VAL A 349 14.70 12.42 19.73
CA VAL A 349 14.04 11.41 20.56
C VAL A 349 12.56 11.39 20.19
N THR A 350 12.07 10.20 19.87
CA THR A 350 10.67 9.97 19.49
C THR A 350 10.04 8.98 20.45
N VAL A 351 8.89 9.35 21.02
CA VAL A 351 8.16 8.53 21.98
C VAL A 351 6.68 8.51 21.65
N THR A 352 5.99 7.48 22.11
CA THR A 352 4.54 7.32 21.98
C THR A 352 3.87 7.13 23.33
N ALA A 353 2.60 7.55 23.43
CA ALA A 353 1.81 7.37 24.64
C ALA A 353 0.32 7.18 24.31
N GLY A 354 -0.37 6.39 25.13
CA GLY A 354 -1.81 6.16 25.03
C GLY A 354 -2.67 7.19 25.77
N THR A 355 -2.04 8.14 26.46
CA THR A 355 -2.71 9.22 27.20
C THR A 355 -1.88 10.50 27.15
N ASN A 356 -2.51 11.64 27.44
CA ASN A 356 -1.82 12.93 27.52
C ASN A 356 -0.70 12.84 28.58
N SER A 357 0.54 13.03 28.13
CA SER A 357 1.73 12.74 28.92
C SER A 357 2.78 13.84 28.79
N GLN A 358 3.59 14.01 29.84
CA GLN A 358 4.81 14.82 29.77
C GLN A 358 6.03 13.93 29.98
N VAL A 359 7.03 14.07 29.12
CA VAL A 359 8.24 13.24 29.12
C VAL A 359 9.46 14.13 29.15
N GLN A 360 10.28 13.98 30.19
CA GLN A 360 11.54 14.69 30.32
C GLN A 360 12.66 13.93 29.63
N ILE A 361 13.42 14.65 28.81
CA ILE A 361 14.59 14.12 28.11
C ILE A 361 15.84 14.70 28.77
N ARG A 362 16.77 13.83 29.15
CA ARG A 362 18.09 14.23 29.67
C ARG A 362 19.21 13.59 28.86
N LYS A 363 20.35 14.27 28.78
CA LYS A 363 21.62 13.71 28.32
C LYS A 363 22.60 13.72 29.49
N ASN A 364 23.11 12.56 29.88
CA ASN A 364 24.03 12.41 31.02
C ASN A 364 23.54 13.15 32.27
N GLN A 365 22.29 12.88 32.69
CA GLN A 365 21.63 13.55 33.83
C GLN A 365 21.32 15.05 33.65
N GLN A 366 21.80 15.70 32.60
CA GLN A 366 21.47 17.10 32.30
C GLN A 366 20.15 17.17 31.52
N GLU A 367 19.20 17.95 32.03
CA GLU A 367 17.93 18.20 31.36
C GLU A 367 18.12 18.93 30.03
N LEU A 368 17.51 18.38 28.98
CA LEU A 368 17.44 19.01 27.65
C LEU A 368 16.10 19.69 27.43
N GLY A 369 15.01 19.07 27.90
CA GLY A 369 13.68 19.64 27.86
C GLY A 369 12.58 18.61 28.14
N THR A 370 11.35 19.09 28.15
CA THR A 370 10.15 18.27 28.38
C THR A 370 9.27 18.28 27.16
N MET A 371 8.96 17.09 26.65
CA MET A 371 8.03 16.85 25.55
C MET A 371 6.61 16.71 26.10
N SER A 372 5.62 17.31 25.42
CA SER A 372 4.21 17.07 25.71
C SER A 372 3.55 16.27 24.58
N LEU A 373 2.97 15.13 24.95
CA LEU A 373 2.15 14.28 24.10
C LEU A 373 0.69 14.59 24.42
N GLN A 374 -0.08 14.97 23.41
CA GLN A 374 -1.50 15.30 23.54
C GLN A 374 -2.27 14.51 22.49
N LEU A 375 -3.23 13.71 22.94
CA LEU A 375 -4.21 13.10 22.05
C LEU A 375 -5.04 14.20 21.38
N PRO A 376 -5.51 13.98 20.14
CA PRO A 376 -6.43 14.91 19.48
C PRO A 376 -7.67 15.17 20.35
N VAL A 377 -8.09 16.43 20.47
CA VAL A 377 -9.32 16.82 21.16
C VAL A 377 -10.32 17.41 20.16
N ASN A 378 -11.61 17.21 20.40
CA ASN A 378 -12.72 17.85 19.65
C ASN A 378 -12.74 17.57 18.14
N THR A 379 -12.38 16.36 17.73
CA THR A 379 -12.57 15.87 16.36
C THR A 379 -13.44 14.61 16.40
N SER A 380 -14.22 14.33 15.35
CA SER A 380 -14.96 13.06 15.25
C SER A 380 -14.04 11.83 15.36
N SER A 381 -12.75 11.99 15.05
CA SER A 381 -11.71 10.96 15.18
C SER A 381 -11.16 10.74 16.59
N SER A 382 -11.33 11.67 17.54
CA SER A 382 -10.66 11.55 18.86
C SER A 382 -11.14 10.37 19.70
N ALA A 383 -12.36 9.87 19.47
CA ALA A 383 -12.89 8.68 20.13
C ALA A 383 -12.22 7.37 19.65
N TYR A 384 -11.59 7.40 18.47
CA TYR A 384 -10.99 6.23 17.82
C TYR A 384 -9.46 6.18 17.95
N THR A 385 -8.84 7.26 18.42
CA THR A 385 -7.40 7.35 18.62
C THR A 385 -7.00 6.75 19.98
N VAL A 386 -6.15 5.73 19.95
CA VAL A 386 -5.66 5.00 21.14
C VAL A 386 -4.26 5.44 21.57
N GLY A 387 -3.56 6.24 20.76
CA GLY A 387 -2.24 6.75 21.10
C GLY A 387 -1.80 7.92 20.23
N VAL A 388 -0.64 8.49 20.56
CA VAL A 388 -0.02 9.58 19.81
C VAL A 388 1.50 9.44 19.87
N GLU A 389 2.16 9.85 18.80
CA GLU A 389 3.61 9.97 18.73
C GLU A 389 4.06 11.43 18.83
N ARG A 390 5.22 11.65 19.44
CA ARG A 390 5.88 12.94 19.41
C ARG A 390 7.40 12.80 19.31
N SER A 391 7.98 13.62 18.46
CA SER A 391 9.43 13.78 18.30
C SER A 391 9.91 15.11 18.89
N ALA A 392 11.10 15.12 19.50
CA ALA A 392 11.81 16.33 19.90
C ALA A 392 13.24 16.31 19.36
N THR A 393 13.70 17.46 18.86
CA THR A 393 15.05 17.63 18.30
C THR A 393 15.84 18.65 19.11
N TYR A 394 17.04 18.28 19.53
CA TYR A 394 17.94 19.10 20.35
C TYR A 394 19.27 19.31 19.61
N PRO A 395 19.61 20.53 19.17
CA PRO A 395 20.95 20.84 18.68
C PRO A 395 21.92 20.92 19.86
N LEU A 396 22.95 20.08 19.85
CA LEU A 396 23.94 19.95 20.93
C LEU A 396 25.35 20.18 20.40
N GLN A 397 26.26 20.63 21.27
CA GLN A 397 27.65 20.98 20.91
C GLN A 397 28.70 20.30 21.80
N ASP A 398 28.25 19.43 22.69
CA ASP A 398 28.99 18.80 23.77
C ASP A 398 28.76 17.27 23.82
N PHE A 399 28.55 16.62 22.67
CA PHE A 399 28.57 15.16 22.58
C PHE A 399 29.94 14.60 22.97
N ARG A 400 29.93 13.47 23.69
CA ARG A 400 31.10 12.70 24.13
C ARG A 400 31.23 11.45 23.27
N GLU A 401 32.22 10.60 23.54
CA GLU A 401 32.33 9.28 22.90
C GLU A 401 31.07 8.44 23.13
N LYS A 402 30.52 8.51 24.35
CA LYS A 402 29.25 7.88 24.72
C LYS A 402 28.43 8.86 25.54
N ASP A 403 27.17 8.99 25.19
CA ASP A 403 26.18 9.78 25.92
C ASP A 403 24.99 8.89 26.28
N THR A 404 24.54 9.00 27.53
CA THR A 404 23.31 8.33 27.98
C THR A 404 22.14 9.29 27.81
N ILE A 405 21.17 8.90 27.00
CA ILE A 405 19.90 9.58 26.83
C ILE A 405 18.90 8.93 27.77
N GLU A 406 18.28 9.74 28.62
CA GLU A 406 17.32 9.31 29.64
C GLU A 406 15.94 9.84 29.27
N ILE A 407 14.98 8.93 29.14
CA ILE A 407 13.59 9.20 28.80
C ILE A 407 12.75 8.89 30.04
N GLN A 408 12.20 9.92 30.68
CA GLN A 408 11.44 9.81 31.92
C GLN A 408 10.06 10.44 31.80
N PRO A 409 8.97 9.65 31.85
CA PRO A 409 7.62 10.18 31.97
C PRO A 409 7.44 10.86 33.33
N LEU A 410 7.01 12.12 33.31
CA LEU A 410 6.72 12.94 34.49
C LEU A 410 5.24 12.85 34.90
N SER A 411 4.35 12.68 33.93
CA SER A 411 2.91 12.57 34.12
C SER A 411 2.24 11.84 32.95
N GLY A 412 0.99 11.41 33.15
CA GLY A 412 0.24 10.65 32.16
C GLY A 412 0.34 9.14 32.37
N GLY A 413 0.30 8.38 31.28
CA GLY A 413 0.41 6.93 31.25
C GLY A 413 1.82 6.45 30.93
N PRO A 414 2.02 5.12 30.82
CA PRO A 414 3.27 4.58 30.32
C PRO A 414 3.56 5.07 28.90
N VAL A 415 4.84 5.30 28.60
CA VAL A 415 5.30 5.66 27.26
C VAL A 415 6.16 4.56 26.67
N HIS A 416 6.16 4.46 25.35
CA HIS A 416 7.06 3.60 24.60
C HIS A 416 8.04 4.48 23.80
N LEU A 417 9.29 4.06 23.72
CA LEU A 417 10.27 4.68 22.82
C LEU A 417 10.01 4.19 21.39
N ASP A 418 10.00 5.09 20.42
CA ASP A 418 10.15 4.71 19.00
C ASP A 418 11.66 4.56 18.72
N TYR A 419 12.36 5.69 18.57
CA TYR A 419 13.81 5.70 18.42
C TYR A 419 14.50 6.89 19.10
N VAL A 420 15.81 6.72 19.28
CA VAL A 420 16.77 7.81 19.55
C VAL A 420 17.75 7.86 18.38
N ALA A 421 17.90 9.02 17.75
CA ALA A 421 18.87 9.21 16.68
C ALA A 421 19.75 10.44 16.92
N VAL A 422 20.94 10.45 16.36
CA VAL A 422 21.78 11.64 16.26
C VAL A 422 22.18 11.87 14.81
N THR A 423 21.94 13.08 14.31
CA THR A 423 22.47 13.60 13.05
C THR A 423 23.71 14.43 13.34
N TRP A 424 24.88 13.94 12.97
CA TRP A 424 26.18 14.56 13.21
C TRP A 424 26.47 15.69 12.20
N GLU A 425 27.20 16.73 12.61
CA GLU A 425 27.65 17.77 11.65
C GLU A 425 28.81 17.30 10.75
N GLN A 426 29.43 16.17 11.07
CA GLN A 426 30.53 15.55 10.32
C GLN A 426 30.27 14.05 10.22
N PRO A 427 30.69 13.39 9.12
CA PRO A 427 30.52 11.95 8.99
C PRO A 427 31.48 11.19 9.92
N ALA A 428 31.11 9.96 10.27
CA ALA A 428 32.03 9.02 10.88
C ALA A 428 33.23 8.82 9.97
N PRO A 429 34.49 8.91 10.44
CA PRO A 429 35.63 8.66 9.57
C PRO A 429 35.64 7.20 9.12
N PHE A 430 35.94 6.96 7.85
CA PHE A 430 36.19 5.60 7.38
C PHE A 430 37.35 4.97 8.18
N ALA A 431 37.04 3.92 8.95
CA ALA A 431 37.98 3.29 9.89
C ALA A 431 39.09 2.46 9.23
N GLY A 432 39.14 2.44 7.89
CA GLY A 432 40.07 1.65 7.10
C GLY A 432 39.63 0.20 6.91
N PHE A 433 40.30 -0.51 6.01
CA PHE A 433 40.08 -1.93 5.77
C PHE A 433 40.67 -2.77 6.91
N GLY A 434 39.98 -3.81 7.33
CA GLY A 434 40.45 -4.63 8.45
C GLY A 434 39.39 -5.51 9.08
N SER A 435 39.72 -6.07 10.25
CA SER A 435 38.82 -6.92 11.05
C SER A 435 37.64 -6.17 11.68
N ARG A 436 37.61 -4.83 11.62
CA ARG A 436 36.52 -4.00 12.15
C ARG A 436 35.34 -3.85 11.18
N ILE A 437 35.53 -4.21 9.91
CA ILE A 437 34.48 -4.15 8.90
C ILE A 437 33.59 -5.39 9.05
N PRO A 438 32.25 -5.25 9.21
CA PRO A 438 31.35 -6.37 9.39
C PRO A 438 31.38 -7.32 8.18
N ALA A 439 31.19 -8.61 8.43
CA ALA A 439 31.07 -9.60 7.37
C ALA A 439 29.61 -9.77 6.97
N ALA A 440 29.34 -9.98 5.68
CA ALA A 440 28.03 -10.44 5.25
C ALA A 440 27.73 -11.84 5.81
N GLU A 441 26.47 -12.13 6.08
CA GLU A 441 26.04 -13.40 6.62
C GLU A 441 25.52 -14.32 5.50
N TYR A 442 25.94 -15.58 5.51
CA TYR A 442 25.34 -16.60 4.64
C TYR A 442 23.92 -16.94 5.11
N VAL A 443 22.97 -17.00 4.18
CA VAL A 443 21.58 -17.38 4.45
C VAL A 443 21.35 -18.82 3.96
N TYR A 444 21.18 -19.03 2.66
CA TYR A 444 21.00 -20.33 2.02
C TYR A 444 21.34 -20.28 0.51
N GLY A 445 21.48 -21.45 -0.13
CA GLY A 445 21.52 -21.57 -1.59
C GLY A 445 20.12 -21.44 -2.19
N ILE A 446 20.00 -20.84 -3.38
CA ILE A 446 18.73 -20.77 -4.12
C ILE A 446 18.77 -21.65 -5.37
N THR A 447 17.60 -22.05 -5.85
CA THR A 447 17.44 -22.68 -7.16
C THR A 447 17.38 -21.63 -8.27
N PRO A 448 17.80 -21.96 -9.50
CA PRO A 448 17.59 -21.09 -10.64
C PRO A 448 16.10 -20.77 -10.84
N GLN A 449 15.81 -19.53 -11.21
CA GLN A 449 14.46 -18.96 -11.36
C GLN A 449 14.51 -17.83 -12.39
N ASP A 450 13.41 -17.63 -13.13
CA ASP A 450 13.35 -16.66 -14.23
C ASP A 450 11.93 -16.13 -14.45
N HIS A 451 11.40 -15.40 -13.47
CA HIS A 451 10.09 -14.76 -13.60
C HIS A 451 10.10 -13.62 -14.61
N HIS A 452 11.25 -13.04 -14.88
CA HIS A 452 11.44 -12.14 -16.03
C HIS A 452 11.14 -12.82 -17.37
N ALA A 453 11.18 -14.14 -17.51
CA ALA A 453 10.74 -14.81 -18.75
C ALA A 453 9.24 -15.18 -18.77
N ASP A 454 8.49 -14.90 -17.69
CA ASP A 454 7.09 -15.27 -17.62
C ASP A 454 6.25 -14.57 -18.70
N GLY A 455 5.42 -15.37 -19.37
CA GLY A 455 4.48 -14.89 -20.37
C GLY A 455 3.24 -14.22 -19.78
N ALA A 456 2.36 -13.75 -20.65
CA ALA A 456 1.10 -13.14 -20.25
C ALA A 456 0.21 -14.11 -19.45
N ALA A 457 -0.35 -13.62 -18.34
CA ALA A 457 -1.22 -14.36 -17.44
C ALA A 457 -2.50 -13.57 -17.16
N ASP A 458 -3.64 -14.25 -17.06
CA ASP A 458 -4.90 -13.65 -16.61
C ASP A 458 -5.01 -13.63 -15.09
N MET A 459 -4.49 -14.66 -14.42
CA MET A 459 -4.44 -14.78 -12.97
C MET A 459 -3.02 -15.11 -12.51
N VAL A 460 -2.55 -14.41 -11.49
CA VAL A 460 -1.33 -14.75 -10.75
C VAL A 460 -1.73 -15.24 -9.37
N ILE A 461 -1.24 -16.41 -8.98
CA ILE A 461 -1.39 -16.98 -7.65
C ILE A 461 -0.03 -16.91 -6.95
N ILE A 462 0.07 -16.14 -5.86
CA ILE A 462 1.29 -16.08 -5.06
C ILE A 462 1.13 -17.00 -3.85
N ILE A 463 2.13 -17.85 -3.57
CA ILE A 463 2.15 -18.76 -2.41
C ILE A 463 3.31 -18.43 -1.46
N PRO A 464 3.20 -18.73 -0.15
CA PRO A 464 4.29 -18.55 0.80
C PRO A 464 5.57 -19.32 0.41
N THR A 465 6.71 -18.80 0.85
CA THR A 465 8.06 -19.36 0.64
C THR A 465 8.18 -20.85 1.03
N SER A 466 7.44 -21.30 2.04
CA SER A 466 7.47 -22.70 2.47
C SER A 466 6.87 -23.66 1.45
N GLN A 467 6.11 -23.15 0.48
CA GLN A 467 5.43 -23.87 -0.59
C GLN A 467 4.54 -25.04 -0.12
N LYS A 468 4.20 -25.10 1.17
CA LYS A 468 3.32 -26.15 1.74
C LYS A 468 1.98 -26.22 1.01
N LEU A 469 1.52 -25.07 0.50
CA LEU A 469 0.22 -24.89 -0.16
C LEU A 469 0.24 -25.17 -1.67
N LEU A 470 1.41 -25.41 -2.27
CA LEU A 470 1.61 -25.50 -3.73
C LEU A 470 0.66 -26.51 -4.39
N LYS A 471 0.46 -27.69 -3.78
CA LYS A 471 -0.42 -28.73 -4.36
C LYS A 471 -1.87 -28.25 -4.47
N GLN A 472 -2.37 -27.49 -3.51
CA GLN A 472 -3.74 -26.97 -3.53
C GLN A 472 -3.87 -25.80 -4.51
N ALA A 473 -2.85 -24.93 -4.58
CA ALA A 473 -2.78 -23.89 -5.61
C ALA A 473 -2.77 -24.50 -7.03
N GLN A 474 -2.02 -25.59 -7.26
CA GLN A 474 -2.00 -26.32 -8.54
C GLN A 474 -3.37 -26.90 -8.91
N ARG A 475 -4.10 -27.49 -7.95
CA ARG A 475 -5.49 -27.97 -8.17
C ARG A 475 -6.41 -26.83 -8.60
N LEU A 476 -6.29 -25.66 -7.97
CA LEU A 476 -7.10 -24.49 -8.31
C LEU A 476 -6.73 -23.91 -9.68
N LYS A 477 -5.43 -23.83 -9.98
CA LYS A 477 -4.91 -23.45 -11.31
C LYS A 477 -5.47 -24.35 -12.40
N GLU A 478 -5.34 -25.67 -12.28
CA GLU A 478 -5.85 -26.62 -13.27
C GLU A 478 -7.35 -26.45 -13.49
N PHE A 479 -8.11 -26.21 -12.42
CA PHE A 479 -9.54 -25.93 -12.53
C PHE A 479 -9.81 -24.64 -13.32
N HIS A 480 -9.14 -23.52 -13.02
CA HIS A 480 -9.36 -22.26 -13.75
C HIS A 480 -8.90 -22.33 -15.21
N GLU A 481 -7.81 -23.04 -15.50
CA GLU A 481 -7.35 -23.27 -16.89
C GLU A 481 -8.36 -24.09 -17.69
N THR A 482 -8.90 -25.16 -17.10
CA THR A 482 -9.79 -26.10 -17.81
C THR A 482 -11.26 -25.68 -17.84
N HIS A 483 -11.75 -25.01 -16.78
CA HIS A 483 -13.15 -24.61 -16.64
C HIS A 483 -13.41 -23.18 -17.11
N ASP A 484 -12.52 -22.24 -16.73
CA ASP A 484 -12.70 -20.81 -16.99
C ASP A 484 -11.87 -20.31 -18.19
N GLY A 485 -10.90 -21.11 -18.67
CA GLY A 485 -10.03 -20.78 -19.80
C GLY A 485 -8.99 -19.69 -19.49
N LEU A 486 -8.67 -19.48 -18.21
CA LEU A 486 -7.68 -18.48 -17.77
C LEU A 486 -6.25 -18.99 -17.98
N ARG A 487 -5.31 -18.11 -18.33
CA ARG A 487 -3.87 -18.38 -18.17
C ARG A 487 -3.50 -18.10 -16.72
N VAL A 488 -2.94 -19.07 -16.00
CA VAL A 488 -2.68 -18.93 -14.57
C VAL A 488 -1.20 -19.17 -14.27
N ASN A 489 -0.54 -18.22 -13.61
CA ASN A 489 0.81 -18.42 -13.07
C ASN A 489 0.72 -18.71 -11.56
N ILE A 490 1.53 -19.65 -11.06
CA ILE A 490 1.75 -19.85 -9.62
C ILE A 490 3.18 -19.46 -9.35
N VAL A 491 3.40 -18.57 -8.38
CA VAL A 491 4.72 -18.05 -8.06
C VAL A 491 4.96 -18.07 -6.54
N PRO A 492 6.04 -18.69 -6.06
CA PRO A 492 6.47 -18.56 -4.67
C PRO A 492 6.94 -17.13 -4.35
N ALA A 493 6.60 -16.64 -3.16
CA ALA A 493 6.86 -15.26 -2.77
C ALA A 493 8.36 -14.91 -2.71
N ASP A 494 9.20 -15.85 -2.26
CA ASP A 494 10.65 -15.64 -2.18
C ASP A 494 11.30 -15.46 -3.55
N GLU A 495 10.81 -16.16 -4.58
CA GLU A 495 11.29 -16.01 -5.95
C GLU A 495 11.02 -14.58 -6.47
N LEU A 496 9.84 -14.01 -6.14
CA LEU A 496 9.54 -12.61 -6.43
C LEU A 496 10.44 -11.65 -5.65
N TYR A 497 10.73 -11.91 -4.37
CA TYR A 497 11.65 -11.04 -3.63
C TYR A 497 13.03 -11.06 -4.28
N ASN A 498 13.51 -12.24 -4.66
CA ASN A 498 14.83 -12.43 -5.24
C ASN A 498 15.01 -11.61 -6.53
N GLU A 499 13.99 -11.58 -7.41
CA GLU A 499 14.08 -10.91 -8.71
C GLU A 499 13.63 -9.43 -8.69
N PHE A 500 12.69 -9.03 -7.82
CA PHE A 500 12.07 -7.70 -7.85
C PHE A 500 12.38 -6.81 -6.62
N SER A 501 12.99 -7.36 -5.56
CA SER A 501 13.42 -6.63 -4.36
C SER A 501 14.80 -7.06 -3.82
N SER A 502 15.70 -7.53 -4.69
CA SER A 502 17.08 -7.93 -4.31
C SER A 502 17.13 -9.01 -3.23
N GLY A 503 16.09 -9.83 -3.13
CA GLY A 503 15.94 -10.86 -2.11
C GLY A 503 15.44 -10.34 -0.77
N THR A 504 15.30 -9.03 -0.57
CA THR A 504 14.72 -8.47 0.64
C THR A 504 13.20 -8.66 0.60
N PRO A 505 12.56 -9.30 1.59
CA PRO A 505 11.12 -9.33 1.68
C PRO A 505 10.56 -7.91 1.58
N ASP A 506 9.71 -7.66 0.59
CA ASP A 506 9.06 -6.38 0.33
C ASP A 506 7.80 -6.63 -0.51
N ALA A 507 6.65 -6.16 -0.03
CA ALA A 507 5.37 -6.38 -0.71
C ALA A 507 5.32 -5.71 -2.10
N ASN A 508 6.18 -4.71 -2.34
CA ASN A 508 6.31 -4.06 -3.64
C ASN A 508 6.86 -4.99 -4.73
N ALA A 509 7.56 -6.08 -4.36
CA ALA A 509 8.00 -7.11 -5.30
C ALA A 509 6.82 -7.74 -6.06
N TYR A 510 5.70 -7.99 -5.37
CA TYR A 510 4.48 -8.53 -5.98
C TYR A 510 3.92 -7.55 -7.01
N ARG A 511 3.88 -6.27 -6.66
CA ARG A 511 3.38 -5.20 -7.54
C ARG A 511 4.29 -5.02 -8.75
N ARG A 512 5.60 -5.05 -8.57
CA ARG A 512 6.59 -4.94 -9.65
C ARG A 512 6.48 -6.09 -10.64
N TYR A 513 6.26 -7.33 -10.18
CA TYR A 513 5.99 -8.46 -11.06
C TYR A 513 4.69 -8.28 -11.86
N LEU A 514 3.59 -7.90 -11.21
CA LEU A 514 2.32 -7.62 -11.90
C LEU A 514 2.45 -6.46 -12.89
N ARG A 515 3.22 -5.43 -12.53
CA ARG A 515 3.52 -4.29 -13.39
C ARG A 515 4.34 -4.70 -14.60
N MET A 516 5.36 -5.53 -14.45
CA MET A 516 6.13 -6.09 -15.56
C MET A 516 5.23 -6.85 -16.54
N LEU A 517 4.38 -7.76 -16.05
CA LEU A 517 3.43 -8.50 -16.89
C LEU A 517 2.46 -7.55 -17.63
N SER A 518 1.95 -6.54 -16.93
CA SER A 518 1.07 -5.51 -17.50
C SER A 518 1.77 -4.67 -18.56
N ASP A 519 3.02 -4.29 -18.34
CA ASP A 519 3.81 -3.47 -19.26
C ASP A 519 4.18 -4.22 -20.53
N ARG A 520 4.50 -5.50 -20.42
CA ARG A 520 4.79 -6.40 -21.55
C ARG A 520 3.58 -6.90 -22.30
N ALA A 521 2.38 -6.76 -21.73
CA ALA A 521 1.15 -7.18 -22.37
C ALA A 521 0.98 -6.53 -23.75
N ALA A 522 0.88 -7.35 -24.80
CA ALA A 522 0.71 -6.87 -26.16
C ALA A 522 -0.64 -6.15 -26.35
N THR A 523 -1.66 -6.57 -25.61
CA THR A 523 -2.99 -5.99 -25.62
C THR A 523 -3.55 -5.86 -24.21
N ALA A 524 -4.62 -5.08 -24.03
CA ALA A 524 -5.29 -4.97 -22.73
C ALA A 524 -5.88 -6.30 -22.22
N ALA A 525 -6.16 -7.24 -23.12
CA ALA A 525 -6.61 -8.59 -22.78
C ALA A 525 -5.47 -9.46 -22.23
N ASP A 526 -4.22 -9.11 -22.54
CA ASP A 526 -3.03 -9.82 -22.07
C ASP A 526 -2.57 -9.39 -20.68
N MET A 527 -3.05 -8.25 -20.18
CA MET A 527 -2.72 -7.76 -18.84
C MET A 527 -3.38 -8.63 -17.75
N PRO A 528 -2.68 -8.90 -16.62
CA PRO A 528 -3.23 -9.66 -15.51
C PRO A 528 -4.52 -9.02 -14.98
N LYS A 529 -5.52 -9.84 -14.70
CA LYS A 529 -6.85 -9.40 -14.22
C LYS A 529 -7.03 -9.71 -12.74
N TYR A 530 -6.44 -10.81 -12.27
CA TYR A 530 -6.62 -11.32 -10.92
C TYR A 530 -5.27 -11.59 -10.25
N LEU A 531 -5.15 -11.16 -9.00
CA LEU A 531 -4.13 -11.60 -8.06
C LEU A 531 -4.82 -12.42 -6.96
N LEU A 532 -4.40 -13.66 -6.77
CA LEU A 532 -4.79 -14.48 -5.63
C LEU A 532 -3.59 -14.68 -4.71
N LEU A 533 -3.68 -14.13 -3.50
CA LEU A 533 -2.75 -14.39 -2.42
C LEU A 533 -3.17 -15.69 -1.75
N PHE A 534 -2.49 -16.78 -2.07
CA PHE A 534 -2.82 -18.12 -1.58
C PHE A 534 -1.96 -18.43 -0.35
N GLY A 535 -2.30 -17.77 0.75
CA GLY A 535 -1.60 -17.83 2.03
C GLY A 535 -2.13 -16.75 2.97
N ASP A 536 -1.98 -16.96 4.27
CA ASP A 536 -2.35 -15.96 5.27
C ASP A 536 -1.34 -14.80 5.35
N CYS A 537 -1.69 -13.73 6.04
CA CYS A 537 -0.79 -12.64 6.41
C CYS A 537 -1.03 -12.22 7.86
N VAL A 538 -0.02 -11.59 8.46
CA VAL A 538 -0.17 -10.88 9.73
C VAL A 538 0.25 -9.44 9.53
N TRP A 539 -0.34 -8.54 10.31
CA TRP A 539 -0.06 -7.12 10.23
C TRP A 539 1.44 -6.85 10.41
N ASP A 540 2.07 -7.40 11.45
CA ASP A 540 3.51 -7.30 11.67
C ASP A 540 4.31 -8.20 10.70
N ASN A 541 4.61 -7.65 9.53
CA ASN A 541 5.31 -8.35 8.45
C ASN A 541 6.71 -8.88 8.85
N ARG A 542 7.38 -8.25 9.83
CA ARG A 542 8.69 -8.70 10.35
C ARG A 542 8.57 -9.70 11.51
N MET A 543 7.37 -9.88 12.06
CA MET A 543 7.07 -10.77 13.17
C MET A 543 7.90 -10.48 14.43
N LEU A 544 8.03 -9.21 14.82
CA LEU A 544 8.83 -8.77 15.97
C LEU A 544 8.02 -8.67 17.27
N THR A 545 6.71 -8.48 17.15
CA THR A 545 5.79 -8.33 18.28
C THR A 545 5.57 -9.65 19.02
N ALA A 546 5.15 -9.56 20.27
CA ALA A 546 4.94 -10.74 21.12
C ALA A 546 3.96 -11.76 20.53
N ASP A 547 2.94 -11.26 19.81
CA ASP A 547 1.88 -12.06 19.20
C ASP A 547 2.35 -12.77 17.91
N CYS A 548 3.30 -12.18 17.18
CA CYS A 548 3.74 -12.68 15.88
C CYS A 548 5.09 -13.42 15.93
N ARG A 549 5.98 -13.15 16.90
CA ARG A 549 7.36 -13.68 16.94
C ARG A 549 7.53 -15.20 17.02
N LEU A 550 6.46 -15.94 17.27
CA LEU A 550 6.46 -17.41 17.28
C LEU A 550 6.01 -18.00 15.94
N LEU A 551 5.54 -17.16 15.02
CA LEU A 551 5.19 -17.56 13.66
C LEU A 551 6.45 -17.74 12.81
N ASN A 552 6.30 -18.46 11.71
CA ASN A 552 7.36 -18.66 10.74
C ASN A 552 7.09 -17.79 9.50
N PRO A 553 7.92 -16.78 9.19
CA PRO A 553 7.73 -15.91 8.04
C PRO A 553 7.53 -16.67 6.72
N ASP A 554 8.18 -17.83 6.54
CA ASP A 554 8.06 -18.62 5.31
C ASP A 554 6.66 -19.20 5.08
N ASP A 555 5.81 -19.26 6.12
CA ASP A 555 4.44 -19.79 6.03
C ASP A 555 3.39 -18.71 5.75
N TYR A 556 3.79 -17.45 5.67
CA TYR A 556 2.90 -16.30 5.47
C TYR A 556 3.31 -15.49 4.23
N LEU A 557 2.36 -14.75 3.68
CA LEU A 557 2.58 -13.75 2.65
C LEU A 557 2.57 -12.36 3.28
N LEU A 558 3.37 -11.45 2.72
CA LEU A 558 3.32 -10.03 3.10
C LEU A 558 1.96 -9.38 2.80
N CYS A 559 1.66 -8.32 3.54
CA CYS A 559 0.49 -7.47 3.36
C CYS A 559 0.89 -5.99 3.42
N HIS A 560 0.08 -5.08 2.87
CA HIS A 560 0.32 -3.65 3.02
C HIS A 560 -0.40 -3.12 4.28
N GLU A 561 0.38 -2.57 5.19
CA GLU A 561 -0.07 -1.89 6.40
C GLU A 561 -0.18 -0.39 6.15
N SER A 562 -1.13 0.31 6.77
CA SER A 562 -1.14 1.78 6.75
C SER A 562 0.03 2.36 7.57
N ASP A 563 0.38 3.62 7.33
CA ASP A 563 1.41 4.30 8.13
C ASP A 563 0.96 4.53 9.59
N ASP A 564 -0.34 4.66 9.83
CA ASP A 564 -0.89 4.96 11.15
C ASP A 564 -1.08 3.69 11.99
N SER A 565 -0.52 3.66 13.21
CA SER A 565 -0.68 2.58 14.18
C SER A 565 -1.55 2.97 15.38
N PHE A 566 -2.26 4.11 15.34
CA PHE A 566 -2.88 4.72 16.52
C PHE A 566 -4.39 4.89 16.47
N SER A 567 -5.06 4.74 15.32
CA SER A 567 -6.49 5.03 15.21
C SER A 567 -7.30 3.91 14.59
N LYS A 568 -8.44 3.57 15.19
CA LYS A 568 -9.33 2.49 14.72
C LYS A 568 -9.90 2.72 13.31
N THR A 569 -9.85 3.94 12.80
CA THR A 569 -10.39 4.29 11.48
C THR A 569 -9.31 4.43 10.40
N THR A 570 -8.03 4.45 10.78
CA THR A 570 -6.92 4.72 9.85
C THR A 570 -5.74 3.75 9.99
N CYS A 571 -5.71 2.94 11.05
CA CYS A 571 -4.85 1.77 11.22
C CYS A 571 -5.50 0.55 10.56
N TYR A 572 -4.94 0.07 9.45
CA TYR A 572 -5.52 -1.06 8.71
C TYR A 572 -4.47 -1.79 7.87
N VAL A 573 -4.73 -3.08 7.64
CA VAL A 573 -4.07 -3.88 6.60
C VAL A 573 -4.96 -3.91 5.36
N SER A 574 -4.38 -3.81 4.16
CA SER A 574 -5.13 -3.91 2.90
C SER A 574 -4.34 -4.59 1.79
N ASP A 575 -4.91 -5.63 1.19
CA ASP A 575 -4.36 -6.23 -0.03
C ASP A 575 -4.68 -5.42 -1.30
N SER A 576 -5.63 -4.48 -1.23
CA SER A 576 -6.02 -3.62 -2.37
C SER A 576 -4.84 -2.87 -2.98
N TRP A 577 -3.88 -2.44 -2.15
CA TRP A 577 -2.67 -1.75 -2.61
C TRP A 577 -1.84 -2.60 -3.59
N LEU A 578 -1.86 -3.92 -3.46
CA LEU A 578 -1.14 -4.84 -4.35
C LEU A 578 -1.71 -4.84 -5.78
N GLY A 579 -2.95 -4.41 -5.96
CA GLY A 579 -3.61 -4.28 -7.27
C GLY A 579 -3.39 -2.92 -7.94
N ILE A 580 -2.81 -1.94 -7.24
CA ILE A 580 -2.53 -0.60 -7.77
C ILE A 580 -1.15 -0.62 -8.42
N ILE A 581 -1.04 -0.70 -9.74
CA ILE A 581 0.24 -0.93 -10.42
C ILE A 581 0.59 0.14 -11.47
N GLY A 582 -0.31 1.09 -11.75
CA GLY A 582 -0.07 2.17 -12.72
C GLY A 582 1.17 3.03 -12.46
N GLU A 583 1.61 3.77 -13.49
CA GLU A 583 2.79 4.65 -13.41
C GLU A 583 2.62 5.72 -12.32
N GLY A 584 3.60 5.86 -11.42
CA GLY A 584 3.57 6.79 -10.28
C GLY A 584 2.47 6.53 -9.26
N LYS A 585 1.82 5.36 -9.29
CA LYS A 585 0.75 4.95 -8.38
C LYS A 585 1.28 4.09 -7.21
N GLY A 586 0.57 4.12 -6.10
CA GLY A 586 0.82 3.38 -4.86
C GLY A 586 1.14 4.25 -3.65
N ALA A 587 1.35 5.55 -3.83
CA ALA A 587 1.65 6.47 -2.74
C ALA A 587 0.38 6.99 -2.02
N ASP A 588 -0.79 6.91 -2.66
CA ASP A 588 -2.07 7.24 -2.01
C ASP A 588 -3.12 6.15 -2.27
N PRO A 589 -3.00 4.97 -1.62
CA PRO A 589 -3.92 3.85 -1.82
C PRO A 589 -5.38 4.17 -1.48
N LYS A 590 -5.66 5.27 -0.78
CA LYS A 590 -7.04 5.65 -0.41
C LYS A 590 -7.79 6.31 -1.57
N ALA A 591 -7.06 6.91 -2.50
CA ALA A 591 -7.64 7.64 -3.64
C ALA A 591 -7.39 6.96 -4.99
N GLU A 592 -6.44 6.02 -5.05
CA GLU A 592 -6.00 5.40 -6.31
C GLU A 592 -6.83 4.15 -6.67
N LEU A 593 -7.09 3.97 -7.96
CA LEU A 593 -7.85 2.83 -8.49
C LEU A 593 -6.96 1.60 -8.62
N GLN A 594 -7.55 0.42 -8.42
CA GLN A 594 -6.90 -0.87 -8.65
C GLN A 594 -6.93 -1.25 -10.13
N ASP A 595 -5.79 -1.67 -10.67
CA ASP A 595 -5.66 -2.18 -12.04
C ASP A 595 -5.92 -3.70 -12.10
N VAL A 596 -5.67 -4.40 -11.00
CA VAL A 596 -5.81 -5.86 -10.84
C VAL A 596 -6.72 -6.14 -9.64
N ALA A 597 -7.71 -7.03 -9.81
CA ALA A 597 -8.57 -7.44 -8.72
C ALA A 597 -7.82 -8.39 -7.79
N VAL A 598 -7.77 -8.07 -6.49
CA VAL A 598 -7.02 -8.85 -5.49
C VAL A 598 -7.97 -9.65 -4.60
N GLY A 599 -7.64 -10.91 -4.35
CA GLY A 599 -8.29 -11.75 -3.35
C GLY A 599 -7.26 -12.55 -2.56
N ARG A 600 -7.63 -13.02 -1.35
CA ARG A 600 -6.77 -13.84 -0.49
C ARG A 600 -7.49 -15.09 -0.02
N PHE A 601 -6.77 -16.21 -0.01
CA PHE A 601 -7.10 -17.39 0.79
C PHE A 601 -6.25 -17.36 2.07
N PRO A 602 -6.81 -16.92 3.21
CA PRO A 602 -6.07 -16.80 4.46
C PRO A 602 -5.91 -18.17 5.10
N VAL A 603 -4.92 -18.93 4.64
CA VAL A 603 -4.66 -20.31 5.07
C VAL A 603 -3.17 -20.50 5.32
N THR A 604 -2.84 -21.28 6.34
CA THR A 604 -1.44 -21.62 6.67
C THR A 604 -1.19 -23.12 6.58
N THR A 605 -2.25 -23.92 6.53
CA THR A 605 -2.19 -25.37 6.45
C THR A 605 -2.76 -25.92 5.15
N VAL A 606 -2.31 -27.11 4.77
CA VAL A 606 -2.80 -27.82 3.58
C VAL A 606 -4.30 -28.13 3.68
N GLN A 607 -4.78 -28.45 4.89
CA GLN A 607 -6.17 -28.82 5.14
C GLN A 607 -7.11 -27.61 4.99
N GLU A 608 -6.72 -26.44 5.51
CA GLU A 608 -7.49 -25.21 5.32
C GLU A 608 -7.54 -24.83 3.84
N ALA A 609 -6.40 -24.91 3.15
CA ALA A 609 -6.31 -24.67 1.71
C ALA A 609 -7.21 -25.62 0.91
N GLU A 610 -7.21 -26.91 1.24
CA GLU A 610 -8.09 -27.92 0.62
C GLU A 610 -9.57 -27.55 0.80
N ILE A 611 -9.98 -27.15 2.01
CA ILE A 611 -11.35 -26.70 2.29
C ILE A 611 -11.75 -25.50 1.41
N LEU A 612 -10.88 -24.50 1.26
CA LEU A 612 -11.19 -23.32 0.44
C LEU A 612 -11.24 -23.65 -1.06
N VAL A 613 -10.30 -24.47 -1.56
CA VAL A 613 -10.28 -24.91 -2.96
C VAL A 613 -11.50 -25.78 -3.28
N ASP A 614 -11.83 -26.74 -2.43
CA ASP A 614 -12.98 -27.62 -2.64
C ASP A 614 -14.30 -26.85 -2.64
N LYS A 615 -14.47 -25.88 -1.73
CA LYS A 615 -15.64 -24.98 -1.74
C LYS A 615 -15.72 -24.18 -3.04
N THR A 616 -14.60 -23.62 -3.50
CA THR A 616 -14.54 -22.80 -4.73
C THR A 616 -14.92 -23.61 -5.97
N ILE A 617 -14.31 -24.79 -6.13
CA ILE A 617 -14.58 -25.69 -7.26
C ILE A 617 -16.03 -26.21 -7.19
N SER A 618 -16.51 -26.61 -6.00
CA SER A 618 -17.88 -27.11 -5.82
C SER A 618 -18.92 -26.05 -6.15
N TYR A 619 -18.69 -24.80 -5.74
CA TYR A 619 -19.56 -23.67 -6.06
C TYR A 619 -19.61 -23.42 -7.57
N LYS A 620 -18.45 -23.35 -8.23
CA LYS A 620 -18.37 -23.06 -9.67
C LYS A 620 -18.92 -24.19 -10.53
N LYS A 621 -18.78 -25.45 -10.11
CA LYS A 621 -19.41 -26.63 -10.75
C LYS A 621 -20.89 -26.77 -10.41
N ASN A 622 -21.44 -25.89 -9.57
CA ASN A 622 -22.81 -25.96 -9.07
C ASN A 622 -23.16 -27.33 -8.45
N ALA A 623 -22.22 -27.95 -7.74
CA ALA A 623 -22.34 -29.32 -7.23
C ALA A 623 -23.44 -29.46 -6.14
N ASN A 624 -23.72 -28.37 -5.42
CA ASN A 624 -24.71 -28.30 -4.35
C ASN A 624 -25.89 -27.41 -4.74
N ALA A 625 -26.35 -27.46 -5.98
CA ALA A 625 -27.47 -26.63 -6.46
C ALA A 625 -28.72 -26.77 -5.56
N GLY A 626 -29.42 -25.67 -5.30
CA GLY A 626 -30.58 -25.70 -4.41
C GLY A 626 -31.24 -24.35 -4.18
N ALA A 627 -32.33 -24.36 -3.41
CA ALA A 627 -33.13 -23.16 -3.12
C ALA A 627 -32.34 -22.03 -2.43
N TRP A 628 -31.24 -22.37 -1.75
CA TRP A 628 -30.35 -21.38 -1.14
C TRP A 628 -29.80 -20.36 -2.14
N GLN A 629 -29.62 -20.74 -3.41
CA GLN A 629 -29.14 -19.86 -4.48
C GLN A 629 -30.09 -18.71 -4.79
N ASN A 630 -31.36 -18.81 -4.39
CA ASN A 630 -32.34 -17.75 -4.54
C ASN A 630 -32.58 -16.97 -3.24
N THR A 631 -31.90 -17.30 -2.13
CA THR A 631 -32.15 -16.67 -0.82
C THR A 631 -31.09 -15.61 -0.53
N LEU A 632 -31.53 -14.39 -0.23
CA LEU A 632 -30.68 -13.28 0.21
C LEU A 632 -31.12 -12.86 1.62
N MET A 633 -30.18 -12.79 2.56
CA MET A 633 -30.46 -12.38 3.94
C MET A 633 -29.76 -11.06 4.25
N PHE A 634 -30.52 -10.07 4.69
CA PHE A 634 -30.03 -8.76 5.10
C PHE A 634 -30.16 -8.62 6.62
N MET A 635 -29.06 -8.22 7.26
CA MET A 635 -28.91 -8.18 8.70
C MET A 635 -28.49 -6.78 9.13
N GLY A 636 -29.36 -6.08 9.87
CA GLY A 636 -29.07 -4.76 10.42
C GLY A 636 -28.84 -4.84 11.92
N ASP A 637 -27.71 -4.29 12.38
CA ASP A 637 -27.31 -4.22 13.78
C ASP A 637 -28.15 -3.24 14.61
N ASP A 638 -28.00 -3.26 15.94
CA ASP A 638 -28.65 -2.31 16.83
C ASP A 638 -27.89 -0.98 16.94
N GLY A 639 -28.54 0.01 17.56
CA GLY A 639 -27.90 1.27 17.92
C GLY A 639 -27.99 2.35 16.84
N ASN A 640 -27.19 3.41 17.01
CA ASN A 640 -27.04 4.53 16.07
C ASN A 640 -28.37 5.10 15.52
N GLU A 641 -29.39 5.24 16.37
CA GLU A 641 -30.74 5.69 15.97
C GLU A 641 -31.37 4.83 14.86
N ASN A 642 -31.14 3.51 14.90
CA ASN A 642 -31.54 2.51 13.90
C ASN A 642 -30.86 2.66 12.53
N LEU A 643 -29.73 3.38 12.42
CA LEU A 643 -29.02 3.62 11.16
C LEU A 643 -28.78 2.30 10.40
N HIS A 644 -28.17 1.32 11.07
CA HIS A 644 -27.80 0.05 10.45
C HIS A 644 -29.01 -0.77 9.97
N MET A 645 -30.10 -0.76 10.74
CA MET A 645 -31.36 -1.40 10.31
C MET A 645 -32.00 -0.68 9.14
N ALA A 646 -31.98 0.65 9.13
CA ALA A 646 -32.52 1.43 8.02
C ALA A 646 -31.76 1.12 6.73
N ASP A 647 -30.42 1.21 6.75
CA ASP A 647 -29.55 0.95 5.61
C ASP A 647 -29.73 -0.48 5.07
N ALA A 648 -29.66 -1.50 5.96
CA ALA A 648 -29.86 -2.90 5.55
C ALA A 648 -31.28 -3.15 5.02
N ASN A 649 -32.30 -2.47 5.57
CA ASN A 649 -33.68 -2.64 5.12
C ASN A 649 -33.91 -2.01 3.73
N GLU A 650 -33.33 -0.84 3.49
CA GLU A 650 -33.40 -0.12 2.22
C GLU A 650 -32.76 -0.92 1.10
N VAL A 651 -31.52 -1.40 1.28
CA VAL A 651 -30.85 -2.28 0.29
C VAL A 651 -31.70 -3.52 0.02
N ALA A 652 -32.30 -4.12 1.05
CA ALA A 652 -33.15 -5.29 0.89
C ALA A 652 -34.43 -4.99 0.08
N ASP A 653 -35.07 -3.83 0.30
CA ASP A 653 -36.27 -3.42 -0.45
C ASP A 653 -35.95 -3.06 -1.90
N ASP A 654 -34.82 -2.41 -2.16
CA ASP A 654 -34.35 -2.09 -3.50
C ASP A 654 -34.07 -3.36 -4.31
N ILE A 655 -33.37 -4.32 -3.72
CA ILE A 655 -33.11 -5.61 -4.36
C ILE A 655 -34.42 -6.39 -4.59
N ALA A 656 -35.35 -6.38 -3.62
CA ALA A 656 -36.66 -7.01 -3.80
C ALA A 656 -37.45 -6.42 -4.97
N SER A 657 -37.37 -5.10 -5.16
CA SER A 657 -38.04 -4.36 -6.22
C SER A 657 -37.42 -4.63 -7.60
N LEU A 658 -36.09 -4.55 -7.69
CA LEU A 658 -35.36 -4.75 -8.95
C LEU A 658 -35.31 -6.21 -9.38
N TYR A 659 -35.26 -7.14 -8.42
CA TYR A 659 -35.06 -8.57 -8.65
C TYR A 659 -36.07 -9.42 -7.86
N PRO A 660 -37.37 -9.38 -8.21
CA PRO A 660 -38.44 -10.06 -7.46
C PRO A 660 -38.34 -11.59 -7.44
N GLY A 661 -37.40 -12.18 -8.18
CA GLY A 661 -37.13 -13.62 -8.18
C GLY A 661 -36.33 -14.11 -6.97
N TYR A 662 -35.70 -13.22 -6.19
CA TYR A 662 -35.00 -13.57 -4.97
C TYR A 662 -35.94 -13.63 -3.75
N LEU A 663 -35.70 -14.61 -2.87
CA LEU A 663 -36.31 -14.70 -1.57
C LEU A 663 -35.52 -13.85 -0.57
N ILE A 664 -36.08 -12.69 -0.22
CA ILE A 664 -35.47 -11.77 0.73
C ILE A 664 -35.84 -12.17 2.17
N ARG A 665 -34.82 -12.27 3.03
CA ARG A 665 -34.93 -12.43 4.49
C ARG A 665 -34.33 -11.19 5.14
N LYS A 666 -35.02 -10.62 6.13
CA LYS A 666 -34.54 -9.47 6.89
C LYS A 666 -34.49 -9.82 8.36
N VAL A 667 -33.38 -9.52 9.03
CA VAL A 667 -33.21 -9.68 10.48
C VAL A 667 -32.59 -8.40 11.02
N MET A 668 -33.34 -7.69 11.84
CA MET A 668 -32.99 -6.35 12.28
C MET A 668 -32.95 -6.32 13.81
N TRP A 669 -31.79 -6.06 14.42
CA TRP A 669 -31.55 -6.38 15.84
C TRP A 669 -32.50 -5.66 16.80
N ASP A 670 -32.81 -4.38 16.58
CA ASP A 670 -33.77 -3.64 17.43
C ASP A 670 -35.21 -4.17 17.34
N ALA A 671 -35.50 -5.11 16.43
CA ALA A 671 -36.76 -5.87 16.41
C ALA A 671 -36.77 -7.08 17.38
N TYR A 672 -35.63 -7.41 18.00
CA TYR A 672 -35.45 -8.56 18.88
C TYR A 672 -35.08 -8.13 20.31
N THR A 673 -35.28 -9.03 21.27
CA THR A 673 -34.99 -8.74 22.69
C THR A 673 -33.49 -8.84 22.99
N ARG A 674 -32.87 -7.71 23.33
CA ARG A 674 -31.50 -7.66 23.85
C ARG A 674 -31.41 -8.26 25.26
N GLN A 675 -30.42 -9.11 25.47
CA GLN A 675 -30.06 -9.62 26.80
C GLN A 675 -28.74 -9.01 27.24
N THR A 676 -28.76 -8.31 28.38
CA THR A 676 -27.57 -7.67 28.97
C THR A 676 -27.00 -8.53 30.09
N SER A 677 -25.68 -8.73 30.06
CA SER A 677 -24.91 -9.46 31.06
C SER A 677 -23.66 -8.70 31.46
N SER A 678 -22.89 -9.22 32.42
CA SER A 678 -21.59 -8.63 32.79
C SER A 678 -20.53 -8.74 31.70
N THR A 679 -20.75 -9.58 30.68
CA THR A 679 -19.83 -9.78 29.54
C THR A 679 -20.30 -9.07 28.27
N GLY A 680 -21.34 -8.23 28.36
CA GLY A 680 -21.87 -7.45 27.23
C GLY A 680 -23.32 -7.78 26.87
N ASN A 681 -23.76 -7.16 25.79
CA ASN A 681 -25.09 -7.34 25.22
C ASN A 681 -25.11 -8.49 24.21
N THR A 682 -26.23 -9.21 24.14
CA THR A 682 -26.41 -10.30 23.18
C THR A 682 -27.84 -10.34 22.66
N TYR A 683 -28.02 -10.90 21.46
CA TYR A 683 -29.32 -11.20 20.87
C TYR A 683 -29.42 -12.71 20.58
N PRO A 684 -29.88 -13.54 21.55
CA PRO A 684 -29.88 -14.99 21.38
C PRO A 684 -30.82 -15.50 20.29
N GLU A 685 -31.99 -14.87 20.13
CA GLU A 685 -32.95 -15.25 19.09
C GLU A 685 -32.37 -15.00 17.69
N VAL A 686 -31.80 -13.82 17.50
CA VAL A 686 -31.07 -13.46 16.30
C VAL A 686 -29.94 -14.45 16.00
N SER A 687 -29.12 -14.76 17.01
CA SER A 687 -28.04 -15.74 16.86
C SER A 687 -28.57 -17.09 16.40
N SER A 688 -29.72 -17.52 16.93
CA SER A 688 -30.41 -18.74 16.50
C SER A 688 -30.89 -18.66 15.06
N ILE A 689 -31.48 -17.53 14.65
CA ILE A 689 -31.98 -17.31 13.28
C ILE A 689 -30.83 -17.35 12.27
N ILE A 690 -29.73 -16.66 12.53
CA ILE A 690 -28.54 -16.66 11.66
C ILE A 690 -27.98 -18.07 11.52
N ARG A 691 -27.75 -18.79 12.64
CA ARG A 691 -27.23 -20.16 12.59
C ARG A 691 -28.16 -21.10 11.84
N GLN A 692 -29.47 -20.95 12.02
CA GLN A 692 -30.45 -21.73 11.28
C GLN A 692 -30.43 -21.39 9.78
N GLN A 693 -30.29 -20.12 9.41
CA GLN A 693 -30.20 -19.70 8.00
C GLN A 693 -28.88 -20.17 7.36
N GLN A 694 -27.76 -20.11 8.07
CA GLN A 694 -26.47 -20.66 7.63
C GLN A 694 -26.59 -22.18 7.35
N ALA A 695 -27.27 -22.93 8.22
CA ALA A 695 -27.51 -24.36 8.01
C ALA A 695 -28.44 -24.64 6.81
N ASN A 696 -29.42 -23.77 6.56
CA ASN A 696 -30.33 -23.87 5.42
C ASN A 696 -29.71 -23.39 4.09
N GLY A 697 -28.65 -22.59 4.17
CA GLY A 697 -27.97 -21.94 3.04
C GLY A 697 -28.62 -20.63 2.61
N ALA A 698 -27.79 -19.69 2.12
CA ALA A 698 -28.20 -18.47 1.43
C ALA A 698 -27.14 -18.13 0.37
N LEU A 699 -27.53 -17.47 -0.71
CA LEU A 699 -26.59 -16.99 -1.74
C LEU A 699 -25.75 -15.83 -1.19
N VAL A 700 -26.43 -14.89 -0.51
CA VAL A 700 -25.80 -13.74 0.14
C VAL A 700 -26.36 -13.60 1.55
N MET A 701 -25.46 -13.34 2.49
CA MET A 701 -25.76 -12.88 3.84
C MET A 701 -25.05 -11.53 4.01
N ASP A 702 -25.81 -10.45 3.93
CA ASP A 702 -25.33 -9.08 4.00
C ASP A 702 -25.56 -8.51 5.40
N TYR A 703 -24.54 -7.90 5.98
CA TYR A 703 -24.57 -7.35 7.34
C TYR A 703 -24.13 -5.89 7.32
N ALA A 704 -24.96 -5.02 7.89
CA ALA A 704 -24.62 -3.63 8.16
C ALA A 704 -24.61 -3.42 9.68
N GLY A 705 -23.49 -2.96 10.22
CA GLY A 705 -23.36 -2.78 11.67
C GLY A 705 -21.94 -2.71 12.20
N HIS A 706 -21.82 -2.78 13.52
CA HIS A 706 -20.56 -2.82 14.21
C HIS A 706 -19.96 -4.24 14.19
N GLY A 707 -18.63 -4.32 14.28
CA GLY A 707 -17.94 -5.60 14.33
C GLY A 707 -16.63 -5.49 15.06
N SER A 708 -16.15 -6.64 15.51
CA SER A 708 -14.77 -6.85 15.92
C SER A 708 -14.11 -7.88 15.01
N GLU A 709 -12.82 -8.11 15.21
CA GLU A 709 -12.00 -9.05 14.45
C GLU A 709 -12.54 -10.49 14.51
N THR A 710 -13.36 -10.82 15.50
CA THR A 710 -13.89 -12.17 15.73
C THR A 710 -15.42 -12.26 15.84
N GLN A 711 -16.14 -11.14 15.70
CA GLN A 711 -17.59 -11.12 15.95
C GLN A 711 -18.33 -10.09 15.09
N ILE A 712 -19.50 -10.51 14.59
CA ILE A 712 -20.55 -9.64 14.02
C ILE A 712 -21.37 -9.09 15.19
N SER A 713 -21.69 -7.79 15.18
CA SER A 713 -22.44 -7.09 16.24
C SER A 713 -21.64 -7.09 17.54
N HIS A 714 -20.76 -6.09 17.64
CA HIS A 714 -19.92 -5.86 18.82
C HIS A 714 -19.82 -4.36 19.11
N GLU A 715 -20.41 -3.94 20.23
CA GLU A 715 -20.29 -2.60 20.82
C GLU A 715 -19.57 -2.61 22.17
#